data_AF-A0A0L6JN04-F1
#
_entry.id   AF-A0A0L6JN04-F1
#
_cell.length_a   1.000
_cell.length_b   1.000
_cell.length_c   1.000
_cell.angle_alpha   90.00
_cell.angle_beta   90.00
_cell.angle_gamma   90.00
#
_symmetry.space_group_name_H-M   'P 1'
#
loop_
_entity.id
_entity.type
_entity.pdbx_description
1 polymer ?
#
loop_
_entity_poly.entity_id
_entity_poly.type
_entity_poly.pdbx_seq_one_letter_code
_entity_poly.pdbx_strand_id
1 'polypeptide(L)'
;MKNFIKLLLIVTILSTSLPSSASLSPVTAITNLTLSATSDVAEVAVSNDLRGLWVATVVNIDYPQKPTTDSEILKKEALEALDYAKDLRLNAIFLQVRPTSDAFYQSKYFPWSKYLTGTQGLKPANSFDPLKFWVEEAHKRGLTLHAWINPYRVTKKSSADAKDTLNSLAPSNPARLNPNWVVKHNDGNYYFDPGIPEVRKLIIDGVTEIIDNYQVDGIHFDDYFYPGTNFNDKTTFKKYGTGFKDIGDWRRSNVNKLIYDLSKAIKSKNKDIRFGISPFGIWANKKKNSLGSDTNGGESYYSHYADTRKWVKENMIDYIVPQLYWYIGFNLADYSKLLTWWKNTVKGTRVDLYIGQAGYLSNNPNQSSPWHGTSEMEKQLKLNEKTPEVKGNIFFNYSTMAKSPSLSSLIKAIHEKRDKLGTKVPITVANPASNINTSLDKYYIYGTSDPNKPLYLNGNQIKTRSDEGYFGTIVSLSEGPNALTLSQEGSYITRMIYRQNNVQKPTKMSSPNIPASSVFPKSKVFLSVGEKITLSCQAPAGSNVTVKLGGNKYTMKPKPVSTSGSGIYATTFTYEFTAPSYSGTPRNIDLGAPVYTMTYKKVTKTQTAPEKVGVIMKGSPFFAKVTTDIANTYATTNTSDGAAYELYKGMVDRITAIRDNFVRLSSGQWIKSSSINTYTSTTSTLPAVNKLTYTQGVRWDFLELETQSNAAAYANFDGLSLKINIPASSTASMPILPQDSLFSSIEASSKSIGTEYSLRLSDDKYIEGYYVEKKQNSIVIHVKKPVKAVEGSQPLTGLTIMVDPGHGGSETGAIGPLGLKYPEKAVNLQSSLKLKLELENLGANVLLTRTTDKTLSLDDRLTASRIAKPDMFISVHANSMGDNVDISKIEGFSVFYREDLAKPLGNTVLQGTTNKMGRVDKGLHKNNFYVTRGTWTPSILIESGFMPNPTEFGWLIDDYAQTILAKSIADSIVEYFSR
;
A
#
# COMPACT_ATOMS: atom_id res chain seq x y z
N MET A 1 39.35 -21.49 34.57
CA MET A 1 39.89 -21.74 35.93
C MET A 1 38.68 -21.98 36.83
N LYS A 2 38.54 -23.16 37.46
CA LYS A 2 38.99 -23.50 38.85
C LYS A 2 38.32 -22.62 39.93
N ASN A 3 37.75 -23.13 41.04
CA ASN A 3 37.42 -24.51 41.47
C ASN A 3 36.51 -24.47 42.74
N PHE A 4 36.24 -25.65 43.35
CA PHE A 4 35.62 -25.92 44.69
C PHE A 4 34.07 -25.92 44.77
N ILE A 5 33.31 -26.87 45.39
CA ILE A 5 33.47 -27.98 46.40
C ILE A 5 33.25 -27.53 47.87
N LYS A 6 32.62 -28.26 48.84
CA LYS A 6 31.53 -29.30 48.94
C LYS A 6 31.39 -29.79 50.42
N LEU A 7 30.18 -29.97 50.98
CA LEU A 7 29.82 -30.72 52.22
C LEU A 7 28.27 -30.99 52.21
N LEU A 8 27.54 -31.86 52.94
CA LEU A 8 27.67 -32.79 54.10
C LEU A 8 27.64 -32.16 55.52
N LEU A 9 27.15 -32.81 56.62
CA LEU A 9 26.04 -33.77 56.92
C LEU A 9 25.97 -33.98 58.47
N ILE A 10 24.85 -34.48 59.08
CA ILE A 10 24.73 -35.38 60.29
C ILE A 10 23.49 -35.16 61.23
N VAL A 11 22.62 -36.21 61.30
CA VAL A 11 21.93 -36.93 62.42
C VAL A 11 21.64 -36.27 63.80
N THR A 12 20.45 -36.54 64.41
CA THR A 12 20.20 -37.29 65.72
C THR A 12 18.69 -37.41 66.05
N ILE A 13 18.28 -38.41 66.86
CA ILE A 13 16.87 -38.81 67.21
C ILE A 13 16.77 -39.15 68.71
N LEU A 14 15.61 -38.89 69.37
CA LEU A 14 14.93 -39.60 70.51
C LEU A 14 13.94 -38.60 71.19
N SER A 15 12.95 -38.94 72.05
CA SER A 15 11.94 -40.03 72.11
C SER A 15 11.03 -39.87 73.36
N THR A 16 9.71 -40.14 73.30
CA THR A 16 8.83 -40.47 74.47
C THR A 16 7.42 -40.92 74.02
N SER A 17 6.51 -41.33 74.94
CA SER A 17 5.47 -42.35 74.65
C SER A 17 4.15 -42.25 75.44
N LEU A 18 3.01 -42.57 74.77
CA LEU A 18 1.80 -43.34 75.22
C LEU A 18 0.99 -42.86 76.47
N PRO A 19 -0.33 -43.19 76.65
CA PRO A 19 -0.99 -44.48 76.34
C PRO A 19 -2.41 -44.44 75.70
N SER A 20 -3.04 -45.61 75.65
CA SER A 20 -4.43 -45.93 75.20
C SER A 20 -5.48 -45.67 76.32
N SER A 21 -6.80 -45.86 76.20
CA SER A 21 -7.70 -46.49 75.21
C SER A 21 -9.07 -45.74 75.20
N ALA A 22 -10.02 -45.90 74.27
CA ALA A 22 -10.92 -47.05 74.13
C ALA A 22 -11.71 -47.00 72.79
N SER A 23 -12.49 -48.05 72.47
CA SER A 23 -13.02 -48.34 71.13
C SER A 23 -14.53 -48.13 70.93
N LEU A 24 -14.93 -47.58 69.78
CA LEU A 24 -16.20 -47.86 69.08
C LEU A 24 -15.99 -47.73 67.56
N SER A 25 -16.75 -48.47 66.76
CA SER A 25 -16.64 -48.59 65.30
C SER A 25 -17.96 -49.13 64.69
N PRO A 26 -18.24 -48.99 63.37
CA PRO A 26 -17.63 -48.09 62.38
C PRO A 26 -18.66 -47.26 61.57
N VAL A 27 -18.22 -46.14 60.98
CA VAL A 27 -18.78 -45.63 59.70
C VAL A 27 -17.60 -45.20 58.82
N THR A 28 -17.37 -45.91 57.71
CA THR A 28 -16.17 -45.74 56.88
C THR A 28 -16.36 -44.64 55.84
N ALA A 29 -16.02 -43.40 56.20
CA ALA A 29 -15.97 -42.28 55.27
C ALA A 29 -14.86 -41.30 55.64
N ILE A 30 -13.59 -41.65 55.34
CA ILE A 30 -12.45 -40.74 55.48
C ILE A 30 -11.93 -40.38 54.10
N THR A 31 -12.24 -39.13 53.70
CA THR A 31 -11.53 -38.39 52.66
C THR A 31 -10.04 -38.32 52.97
N ASN A 32 -9.19 -38.61 51.99
CA ASN A 32 -7.77 -38.25 52.06
C ASN A 32 -7.36 -37.56 50.76
N LEU A 33 -6.56 -36.50 50.86
CA LEU A 33 -6.31 -35.60 49.74
C LEU A 33 -5.41 -36.26 48.70
N THR A 34 -5.85 -36.22 47.43
CA THR A 34 -4.92 -36.09 46.30
C THR A 34 -4.90 -34.61 45.90
N LEU A 35 -3.72 -34.07 45.56
CA LEU A 35 -3.63 -32.71 45.06
C LEU A 35 -4.26 -32.67 43.66
N SER A 36 -5.47 -32.13 43.56
CA SER A 36 -6.06 -31.74 42.28
C SER A 36 -5.25 -30.60 41.68
N ALA A 37 -4.30 -30.92 40.81
CA ALA A 37 -3.69 -29.98 39.89
C ALA A 37 -4.72 -29.63 38.79
N THR A 38 -5.78 -28.89 39.15
CA THR A 38 -6.73 -28.28 38.20
C THR A 38 -6.00 -27.18 37.45
N SER A 39 -5.29 -27.58 36.40
CA SER A 39 -4.79 -26.68 35.38
C SER A 39 -5.98 -26.21 34.54
N ASP A 40 -6.72 -25.21 35.05
CA ASP A 40 -7.70 -24.43 34.29
C ASP A 40 -7.00 -23.54 33.26
N VAL A 41 -6.29 -24.19 32.33
CA VAL A 41 -6.00 -23.64 31.03
C VAL A 41 -7.34 -23.60 30.32
N ALA A 42 -7.99 -22.43 30.33
CA ALA A 42 -9.24 -22.21 29.61
C ALA A 42 -9.03 -22.59 28.14
N GLU A 43 -9.61 -23.73 27.74
CA GLU A 43 -9.38 -24.32 26.43
C GLU A 43 -9.90 -23.36 25.37
N VAL A 44 -8.98 -22.83 24.54
CA VAL A 44 -9.32 -21.86 23.50
C VAL A 44 -10.21 -22.57 22.50
N ALA A 45 -11.50 -22.23 22.50
CA ALA A 45 -12.50 -22.87 21.64
C ALA A 45 -12.14 -22.69 20.16
N VAL A 46 -11.46 -23.69 19.60
CA VAL A 46 -11.05 -23.76 18.20
C VAL A 46 -12.30 -23.71 17.33
N SER A 47 -12.25 -22.99 16.22
CA SER A 47 -13.42 -22.87 15.35
C SER A 47 -13.68 -24.21 14.65
N ASN A 48 -14.88 -24.76 14.82
CA ASN A 48 -15.33 -26.04 14.26
C ASN A 48 -15.56 -26.00 12.72
N ASP A 49 -14.82 -25.19 11.97
CA ASP A 49 -14.90 -25.14 10.51
C ASP A 49 -13.88 -26.06 9.85
N LEU A 50 -14.29 -26.75 8.78
CA LEU A 50 -13.38 -27.57 7.99
C LEU A 50 -12.41 -26.68 7.20
N ARG A 51 -11.12 -27.00 7.29
CA ARG A 51 -10.04 -26.36 6.55
C ARG A 51 -9.26 -27.46 5.88
N GLY A 52 -9.67 -27.81 4.66
CA GLY A 52 -9.17 -28.97 3.93
C GLY A 52 -8.14 -28.62 2.86
N LEU A 53 -7.25 -29.57 2.57
CA LEU A 53 -6.36 -29.53 1.41
C LEU A 53 -6.55 -30.76 0.53
N TRP A 54 -6.78 -30.58 -0.77
CA TRP A 54 -6.71 -31.70 -1.72
C TRP A 54 -5.26 -32.02 -2.09
N VAL A 55 -4.95 -33.33 -2.07
CA VAL A 55 -3.68 -33.91 -2.53
C VAL A 55 -4.01 -34.92 -3.64
N ALA A 56 -3.89 -34.48 -4.88
CA ALA A 56 -4.20 -35.25 -6.08
C ALA A 56 -3.01 -36.14 -6.53
N THR A 57 -3.31 -37.41 -6.79
CA THR A 57 -2.30 -38.41 -7.19
C THR A 57 -2.39 -38.76 -8.67
N VAL A 58 -3.54 -38.54 -9.31
CA VAL A 58 -3.71 -38.70 -10.76
C VAL A 58 -2.72 -37.83 -11.51
N VAL A 59 -1.99 -38.43 -12.46
CA VAL A 59 -0.91 -37.80 -13.25
C VAL A 59 0.11 -37.00 -12.42
N ASN A 60 0.34 -37.40 -11.16
CA ASN A 60 1.36 -36.83 -10.27
C ASN A 60 1.23 -35.31 -10.06
N ILE A 61 -0.01 -34.81 -9.91
CA ILE A 61 -0.30 -33.39 -9.65
C ILE A 61 0.30 -32.93 -8.32
N ASP A 62 0.11 -33.70 -7.24
CA ASP A 62 0.59 -33.39 -5.90
C ASP A 62 1.48 -34.49 -5.30
N TYR A 63 1.08 -35.77 -5.42
CA TYR A 63 1.77 -36.87 -4.72
C TYR A 63 1.79 -38.22 -5.48
N PRO A 64 2.94 -38.92 -5.53
CA PRO A 64 4.28 -38.37 -5.36
C PRO A 64 4.60 -37.39 -6.50
N GLN A 65 5.61 -36.53 -6.35
CA GLN A 65 6.03 -35.59 -7.39
C GLN A 65 6.51 -36.31 -8.66
N LYS A 66 7.04 -37.52 -8.51
CA LYS A 66 7.34 -38.48 -9.58
C LYS A 66 7.07 -39.90 -9.08
N PRO A 67 6.58 -40.82 -9.93
CA PRO A 67 6.42 -42.21 -9.51
C PRO A 67 7.76 -42.84 -9.10
N THR A 68 7.77 -43.56 -7.99
CA THR A 68 8.96 -44.20 -7.41
C THR A 68 8.58 -45.40 -6.55
N THR A 69 9.46 -46.40 -6.46
CA THR A 69 9.32 -47.51 -5.49
C THR A 69 9.96 -47.20 -4.14
N ASP A 70 10.75 -46.13 -4.02
CA ASP A 70 11.49 -45.76 -2.80
C ASP A 70 10.54 -45.29 -1.68
N SER A 71 10.46 -46.06 -0.60
CA SER A 71 9.59 -45.77 0.54
C SER A 71 9.98 -44.49 1.29
N GLU A 72 11.25 -44.08 1.28
CA GLU A 72 11.68 -42.90 2.06
C GLU A 72 11.39 -41.60 1.31
N ILE A 73 11.45 -41.60 -0.03
CA ILE A 73 10.93 -40.51 -0.85
C ILE A 73 9.42 -40.37 -0.65
N LEU A 74 8.67 -41.49 -0.74
CA LEU A 74 7.21 -41.51 -0.57
C LEU A 74 6.78 -41.04 0.82
N LYS A 75 7.50 -41.41 1.89
CA LYS A 75 7.27 -40.88 3.24
C LYS A 75 7.58 -39.39 3.31
N LYS A 76 8.73 -38.96 2.80
CA LYS A 76 9.18 -37.57 2.87
C LYS A 76 8.18 -36.61 2.22
N GLU A 77 7.76 -36.88 0.98
CA GLU A 77 6.80 -36.03 0.27
C GLU A 77 5.42 -36.00 0.95
N ALA A 78 5.02 -37.08 1.63
CA ALA A 78 3.81 -37.11 2.44
C ALA A 78 3.94 -36.22 3.69
N LEU A 79 5.07 -36.31 4.41
CA LEU A 79 5.36 -35.44 5.56
C LEU A 79 5.41 -33.96 5.14
N GLU A 80 6.04 -33.63 4.01
CA GLU A 80 6.10 -32.25 3.47
C GLU A 80 4.70 -31.67 3.19
N ALA A 81 3.74 -32.49 2.74
CA ALA A 81 2.34 -32.06 2.54
C ALA A 81 1.56 -31.90 3.85
N LEU A 82 1.79 -32.81 4.81
CA LEU A 82 1.13 -32.81 6.11
C LEU A 82 1.63 -31.66 7.01
N ASP A 83 2.93 -31.40 7.03
CA ASP A 83 3.52 -30.29 7.78
C ASP A 83 3.17 -28.92 7.15
N TYR A 84 3.06 -28.83 5.82
CA TYR A 84 2.52 -27.65 5.14
C TYR A 84 1.07 -27.36 5.56
N ALA A 85 0.19 -28.38 5.53
CA ALA A 85 -1.20 -28.23 5.97
C ALA A 85 -1.29 -27.79 7.45
N LYS A 86 -0.43 -28.34 8.31
CA LYS A 86 -0.34 -27.96 9.72
C LYS A 86 0.14 -26.52 9.92
N ASP A 87 1.14 -26.06 9.17
CA ASP A 87 1.64 -24.68 9.25
C ASP A 87 0.59 -23.65 8.82
N LEU A 88 -0.21 -23.96 7.80
CA LEU A 88 -1.36 -23.15 7.38
C LEU A 88 -2.59 -23.31 8.28
N ARG A 89 -2.47 -24.08 9.37
CA ARG A 89 -3.52 -24.34 10.37
C ARG A 89 -4.82 -24.88 9.76
N LEU A 90 -4.63 -25.75 8.77
CA LEU A 90 -5.65 -26.64 8.23
C LEU A 90 -5.92 -27.79 9.23
N ASN A 91 -7.06 -28.46 9.09
CA ASN A 91 -7.48 -29.57 9.97
C ASN A 91 -7.92 -30.83 9.22
N ALA A 92 -7.85 -30.83 7.88
CA ALA A 92 -8.23 -31.98 7.05
C ALA A 92 -7.38 -32.14 5.78
N ILE A 93 -7.14 -33.39 5.40
CA ILE A 93 -6.45 -33.81 4.17
C ILE A 93 -7.41 -34.65 3.33
N PHE A 94 -7.48 -34.34 2.04
CA PHE A 94 -8.28 -35.06 1.05
C PHE A 94 -7.34 -35.72 0.04
N LEU A 95 -6.79 -36.88 0.42
CA LEU A 95 -5.76 -37.61 -0.31
C LEU A 95 -6.37 -38.54 -1.36
N GLN A 96 -5.96 -38.43 -2.63
CA GLN A 96 -6.50 -39.27 -3.70
C GLN A 96 -5.95 -40.71 -3.65
N VAL A 97 -6.63 -41.61 -2.94
CA VAL A 97 -6.20 -43.01 -2.76
C VAL A 97 -6.55 -43.92 -3.94
N ARG A 98 -7.51 -43.52 -4.80
CA ARG A 98 -7.88 -44.21 -6.04
C ARG A 98 -8.07 -43.22 -7.20
N PRO A 99 -7.05 -42.95 -8.03
CA PRO A 99 -7.16 -42.05 -9.18
C PRO A 99 -7.74 -42.68 -10.45
N THR A 100 -7.45 -43.96 -10.75
CA THR A 100 -7.72 -44.63 -12.05
C THR A 100 -7.90 -46.15 -11.90
N SER A 101 -8.99 -46.59 -11.25
CA SER A 101 -9.29 -48.02 -11.01
C SER A 101 -8.10 -48.81 -10.42
N ASP A 102 -7.41 -48.18 -9.48
CA ASP A 102 -6.16 -48.62 -8.86
C ASP A 102 -6.03 -48.05 -7.42
N ALA A 103 -4.98 -48.42 -6.69
CA ALA A 103 -4.85 -48.13 -5.27
C ALA A 103 -3.48 -47.54 -4.88
N PHE A 104 -3.51 -46.59 -3.94
CA PHE A 104 -2.37 -46.11 -3.15
C PHE A 104 -2.26 -46.83 -1.79
N TYR A 105 -2.81 -48.04 -1.71
CA TYR A 105 -2.98 -48.85 -0.50
C TYR A 105 -3.07 -50.34 -0.88
N GLN A 106 -2.90 -51.25 0.07
CA GLN A 106 -3.04 -52.68 -0.20
C GLN A 106 -4.54 -53.07 -0.35
N SER A 107 -4.97 -53.35 -1.58
CA SER A 107 -6.33 -53.75 -1.93
C SER A 107 -6.40 -55.18 -2.49
N LYS A 108 -7.49 -55.91 -2.20
CA LYS A 108 -7.82 -57.19 -2.86
C LYS A 108 -8.61 -57.01 -4.16
N TYR A 109 -9.09 -55.80 -4.43
CA TYR A 109 -9.91 -55.46 -5.61
C TYR A 109 -9.15 -54.66 -6.66
N PHE A 110 -8.27 -53.74 -6.24
CA PHE A 110 -7.62 -52.77 -7.12
C PHE A 110 -6.09 -52.95 -7.13
N PRO A 111 -5.44 -52.96 -8.30
CA PRO A 111 -3.98 -53.05 -8.38
C PRO A 111 -3.32 -51.75 -7.87
N TRP A 112 -2.06 -51.83 -7.42
CA TRP A 112 -1.26 -50.64 -7.09
C TRP A 112 -1.21 -49.64 -8.26
N SER A 113 -1.28 -48.34 -7.98
CA SER A 113 -1.42 -47.31 -9.02
C SER A 113 -0.15 -47.06 -9.84
N LYS A 114 -0.32 -46.82 -11.15
CA LYS A 114 0.79 -46.41 -12.03
C LYS A 114 1.41 -45.08 -11.60
N TYR A 115 0.67 -44.20 -10.92
CA TYR A 115 1.21 -42.91 -10.44
C TYR A 115 2.06 -43.04 -9.18
N LEU A 116 1.94 -44.15 -8.44
CA LEU A 116 2.75 -44.42 -7.25
C LEU A 116 4.15 -44.90 -7.64
N THR A 117 4.24 -45.98 -8.43
CA THR A 117 5.51 -46.69 -8.72
C THR A 117 5.93 -46.68 -10.20
N GLY A 118 5.14 -46.06 -11.08
CA GLY A 118 5.38 -46.01 -12.53
C GLY A 118 4.74 -47.18 -13.30
N THR A 119 4.39 -48.27 -12.62
CA THR A 119 3.83 -49.48 -13.23
C THR A 119 2.59 -49.95 -12.46
N GLN A 120 1.43 -50.07 -13.12
CA GLN A 120 0.22 -50.53 -12.43
C GLN A 120 0.38 -51.98 -11.94
N GLY A 121 0.03 -52.24 -10.68
CA GLY A 121 0.22 -53.52 -10.00
C GLY A 121 1.55 -53.68 -9.26
N LEU A 122 2.55 -52.83 -9.52
CA LEU A 122 3.83 -52.86 -8.81
C LEU A 122 3.71 -52.13 -7.46
N LYS A 123 3.94 -52.86 -6.35
CA LYS A 123 3.94 -52.31 -4.99
C LYS A 123 5.22 -51.49 -4.69
N PRO A 124 5.19 -50.55 -3.73
CA PRO A 124 6.39 -49.93 -3.18
C PRO A 124 7.39 -50.93 -2.59
N ALA A 125 8.65 -50.49 -2.44
CA ALA A 125 9.69 -51.23 -1.72
C ALA A 125 9.36 -51.33 -0.22
N ASN A 126 10.13 -52.18 0.48
CA ASN A 126 10.10 -52.31 1.96
C ASN A 126 8.71 -52.65 2.55
N SER A 127 7.77 -53.14 1.72
CA SER A 127 6.36 -53.36 2.06
C SER A 127 5.66 -52.11 2.64
N PHE A 128 6.04 -50.93 2.15
CA PHE A 128 5.42 -49.66 2.53
C PHE A 128 3.98 -49.56 2.01
N ASP A 129 3.03 -49.31 2.91
CA ASP A 129 1.64 -48.94 2.59
C ASP A 129 1.47 -47.42 2.76
N PRO A 130 1.28 -46.66 1.66
CA PRO A 130 1.16 -45.22 1.73
C PRO A 130 -0.05 -44.75 2.53
N LEU A 131 -1.25 -45.32 2.33
CA LEU A 131 -2.46 -44.86 3.01
C LEU A 131 -2.37 -45.06 4.52
N LYS A 132 -1.81 -46.19 4.98
CA LYS A 132 -1.56 -46.40 6.41
C LYS A 132 -0.65 -45.30 6.98
N PHE A 133 0.47 -45.02 6.31
CA PHE A 133 1.41 -43.98 6.75
C PHE A 133 0.78 -42.59 6.75
N TRP A 134 0.04 -42.24 5.70
CA TRP A 134 -0.65 -40.95 5.58
C TRP A 134 -1.69 -40.74 6.69
N VAL A 135 -2.47 -41.76 7.05
CA VAL A 135 -3.43 -41.71 8.18
C VAL A 135 -2.69 -41.49 9.50
N GLU A 136 -1.71 -42.35 9.81
CA GLU A 136 -0.95 -42.28 11.06
C GLU A 136 -0.22 -40.93 11.23
N GLU A 137 0.37 -40.38 10.17
CA GLU A 137 1.09 -39.10 10.21
C GLU A 137 0.17 -37.87 10.17
N ALA A 138 -1.04 -37.97 9.61
CA ALA A 138 -2.06 -36.93 9.71
C ALA A 138 -2.60 -36.83 11.14
N HIS A 139 -2.97 -37.97 11.74
CA HIS A 139 -3.48 -38.03 13.12
C HIS A 139 -2.46 -37.52 14.14
N LYS A 140 -1.18 -37.87 14.00
CA LYS A 140 -0.06 -37.30 14.81
C LYS A 140 0.07 -35.77 14.72
N ARG A 141 -0.57 -35.12 13.74
CA ARG A 141 -0.56 -33.67 13.52
C ARG A 141 -1.85 -32.96 13.91
N GLY A 142 -2.89 -33.71 14.30
CA GLY A 142 -4.24 -33.17 14.50
C GLY A 142 -4.99 -32.91 13.19
N LEU A 143 -4.58 -33.57 12.10
CA LEU A 143 -5.25 -33.51 10.80
C LEU A 143 -6.13 -34.75 10.63
N THR A 144 -7.39 -34.56 10.26
CA THR A 144 -8.24 -35.65 9.75
C THR A 144 -7.82 -36.04 8.33
N LEU A 145 -8.01 -37.30 7.94
CA LEU A 145 -7.76 -37.78 6.58
C LEU A 145 -9.03 -38.38 5.95
N HIS A 146 -9.48 -37.73 4.88
CA HIS A 146 -10.54 -38.21 4.00
C HIS A 146 -9.93 -38.92 2.79
N ALA A 147 -10.27 -40.19 2.60
CA ALA A 147 -9.86 -40.95 1.43
C ALA A 147 -10.63 -40.48 0.19
N TRP A 148 -9.95 -39.74 -0.69
CA TRP A 148 -10.50 -39.30 -1.97
C TRP A 148 -10.38 -40.40 -3.03
N ILE A 149 -11.52 -40.76 -3.59
CA ILE A 149 -11.71 -41.89 -4.48
C ILE A 149 -12.42 -41.39 -5.74
N ASN A 150 -11.85 -41.71 -6.90
CA ASN A 150 -12.60 -41.62 -8.15
C ASN A 150 -13.50 -42.86 -8.31
N PRO A 151 -14.81 -42.70 -8.61
CA PRO A 151 -15.72 -43.84 -8.67
C PRO A 151 -15.55 -44.67 -9.95
N TYR A 152 -15.46 -44.06 -11.13
CA TYR A 152 -15.63 -44.78 -12.41
C TYR A 152 -14.46 -44.71 -13.39
N ARG A 153 -13.49 -43.80 -13.20
CA ARG A 153 -12.38 -43.63 -14.15
C ARG A 153 -11.45 -44.86 -14.12
N VAL A 154 -11.25 -45.51 -15.27
CA VAL A 154 -10.34 -46.65 -15.42
C VAL A 154 -8.98 -46.21 -15.96
N THR A 155 -8.94 -45.26 -16.90
CA THR A 155 -7.67 -44.72 -17.42
C THR A 155 -7.63 -43.20 -17.34
N LYS A 156 -6.41 -42.66 -17.22
CA LYS A 156 -6.10 -41.27 -17.54
C LYS A 156 -4.70 -41.23 -18.16
N LYS A 157 -4.59 -40.57 -19.31
CA LYS A 157 -3.31 -40.28 -19.96
C LYS A 157 -2.70 -38.98 -19.45
N SER A 158 -1.37 -38.91 -19.39
CA SER A 158 -0.64 -37.66 -19.58
C SER A 158 -0.67 -37.23 -21.06
N SER A 159 -0.04 -36.11 -21.41
CA SER A 159 0.18 -35.73 -22.81
C SER A 159 1.31 -36.51 -23.50
N ALA A 160 2.17 -37.19 -22.72
CA ALA A 160 3.31 -37.97 -23.22
C ALA A 160 3.05 -39.49 -23.27
N ASP A 161 1.95 -39.97 -22.68
CA ASP A 161 1.64 -41.40 -22.62
C ASP A 161 1.26 -41.96 -24.00
N ALA A 162 1.69 -43.20 -24.27
CA ALA A 162 1.14 -44.00 -25.36
C ALA A 162 -0.37 -44.28 -25.14
N LYS A 163 -1.07 -44.75 -26.18
CA LYS A 163 -2.51 -45.05 -26.11
C LYS A 163 -2.79 -46.21 -25.14
N ASP A 164 -3.25 -45.88 -23.93
CA ASP A 164 -3.75 -46.86 -22.95
C ASP A 164 -4.84 -47.76 -23.58
N THR A 165 -4.81 -49.04 -23.22
CA THR A 165 -5.79 -50.08 -23.62
C THR A 165 -6.15 -50.93 -22.42
N LEU A 166 -7.25 -51.69 -22.47
CA LEU A 166 -7.57 -52.63 -21.39
C LEU A 166 -6.47 -53.70 -21.19
N ASN A 167 -5.64 -53.97 -22.21
CA ASN A 167 -4.51 -54.89 -22.13
C ASN A 167 -3.23 -54.27 -21.53
N SER A 168 -3.11 -52.93 -21.45
CA SER A 168 -1.99 -52.26 -20.75
C SER A 168 -2.25 -52.08 -19.24
N LEU A 169 -3.48 -52.31 -18.78
CA LEU A 169 -3.80 -52.40 -17.35
C LEU A 169 -3.18 -53.66 -16.73
N ALA A 170 -2.95 -53.65 -15.42
CA ALA A 170 -2.47 -54.81 -14.68
C ALA A 170 -3.39 -56.04 -14.89
N PRO A 171 -2.88 -57.28 -14.95
CA PRO A 171 -3.72 -58.49 -15.12
C PRO A 171 -4.83 -58.64 -14.08
N SER A 172 -4.63 -58.14 -12.86
CA SER A 172 -5.59 -58.12 -11.77
C SER A 172 -6.57 -56.93 -11.79
N ASN A 173 -6.47 -56.01 -12.75
CA ASN A 173 -7.35 -54.84 -12.81
C ASN A 173 -8.81 -55.28 -13.12
N PRO A 174 -9.82 -54.90 -12.31
CA PRO A 174 -11.21 -55.31 -12.56
C PRO A 174 -11.75 -54.94 -13.94
N ALA A 175 -11.27 -53.85 -14.55
CA ALA A 175 -11.64 -53.44 -15.90
C ALA A 175 -11.01 -54.29 -17.02
N ARG A 176 -9.87 -54.94 -16.74
CA ARG A 176 -9.23 -55.92 -17.65
C ARG A 176 -9.86 -57.30 -17.49
N LEU A 177 -10.19 -57.69 -16.26
CA LEU A 177 -10.89 -58.94 -15.95
C LEU A 177 -12.34 -58.94 -16.46
N ASN A 178 -13.02 -57.78 -16.42
CA ASN A 178 -14.42 -57.62 -16.83
C ASN A 178 -14.54 -56.54 -17.92
N PRO A 179 -14.06 -56.78 -19.16
CA PRO A 179 -14.09 -55.78 -20.23
C PRO A 179 -15.52 -55.32 -20.58
N ASN A 180 -16.52 -56.19 -20.37
CA ASN A 180 -17.94 -55.87 -20.53
C ASN A 180 -18.49 -54.88 -19.49
N TRP A 181 -17.72 -54.51 -18.46
CA TRP A 181 -18.09 -53.47 -17.50
C TRP A 181 -17.64 -52.07 -17.92
N VAL A 182 -16.94 -51.93 -19.06
CA VAL A 182 -16.12 -50.76 -19.36
C VAL A 182 -16.51 -50.14 -20.70
N VAL A 183 -16.79 -48.83 -20.67
CA VAL A 183 -17.07 -48.02 -21.85
C VAL A 183 -15.83 -47.20 -22.19
N LYS A 184 -15.39 -47.27 -23.45
CA LYS A 184 -14.43 -46.30 -24.00
C LYS A 184 -15.17 -45.04 -24.42
N HIS A 185 -14.74 -43.89 -23.92
CA HIS A 185 -15.35 -42.59 -24.20
C HIS A 185 -14.53 -41.81 -25.24
N ASN A 186 -15.14 -40.75 -25.80
CA ASN A 186 -14.61 -40.01 -26.95
C ASN A 186 -13.35 -39.18 -26.63
N ASP A 187 -13.04 -38.93 -25.35
CA ASP A 187 -11.77 -38.33 -24.92
C ASP A 187 -10.59 -39.34 -24.95
N GLY A 188 -10.89 -40.60 -25.29
CA GLY A 188 -9.94 -41.71 -25.43
C GLY A 188 -9.78 -42.57 -24.18
N ASN A 189 -10.34 -42.14 -23.04
CA ASN A 189 -10.23 -42.85 -21.77
C ASN A 189 -11.33 -43.93 -21.62
N TYR A 190 -11.06 -44.87 -20.72
CA TYR A 190 -11.98 -45.93 -20.31
C TYR A 190 -12.61 -45.59 -18.95
N TYR A 191 -13.88 -45.95 -18.80
CA TYR A 191 -14.68 -45.74 -17.59
C TYR A 191 -15.56 -46.96 -17.34
N PHE A 192 -15.75 -47.33 -16.07
CA PHE A 192 -16.78 -48.31 -15.71
C PHE A 192 -18.17 -47.74 -16.03
N ASP A 193 -19.08 -48.58 -16.51
CA ASP A 193 -20.48 -48.20 -16.74
C ASP A 193 -21.27 -48.17 -15.42
N PRO A 194 -21.71 -46.99 -14.94
CA PRO A 194 -22.43 -46.88 -13.67
C PRO A 194 -23.80 -47.57 -13.67
N GLY A 195 -24.33 -47.92 -14.85
CA GLY A 195 -25.58 -48.67 -15.02
C GLY A 195 -25.51 -50.12 -14.58
N ILE A 196 -24.32 -50.73 -14.58
CA ILE A 196 -24.10 -52.12 -14.23
C ILE A 196 -24.13 -52.28 -12.68
N PRO A 197 -25.04 -53.11 -12.12
CA PRO A 197 -25.09 -53.36 -10.67
C PRO A 197 -23.78 -53.84 -10.07
N GLU A 198 -23.06 -54.70 -10.79
CA GLU A 198 -21.80 -55.32 -10.40
C GLU A 198 -20.66 -54.29 -10.31
N VAL A 199 -20.65 -53.27 -11.20
CA VAL A 199 -19.78 -52.10 -11.09
C VAL A 199 -20.06 -51.32 -9.80
N ARG A 200 -21.33 -51.00 -9.53
CA ARG A 200 -21.69 -50.26 -8.31
C ARG A 200 -21.29 -51.05 -7.05
N LYS A 201 -21.45 -52.38 -7.06
CA LYS A 201 -20.96 -53.26 -5.99
C LYS A 201 -19.43 -53.20 -5.85
N LEU A 202 -18.65 -53.33 -6.92
CA LEU A 202 -17.18 -53.20 -6.88
C LEU A 202 -16.75 -51.86 -6.23
N ILE A 203 -17.44 -50.77 -6.55
CA ILE A 203 -17.12 -49.46 -5.99
C ILE A 203 -17.42 -49.42 -4.47
N ILE A 204 -18.56 -49.96 -4.03
CA ILE A 204 -18.93 -50.05 -2.61
C ILE A 204 -17.95 -50.96 -1.84
N ASP A 205 -17.71 -52.15 -2.35
CA ASP A 205 -16.84 -53.15 -1.74
C ASP A 205 -15.42 -52.60 -1.49
N GLY A 206 -14.86 -51.88 -2.47
CA GLY A 206 -13.56 -51.22 -2.36
C GLY A 206 -13.53 -50.02 -1.39
N VAL A 207 -14.66 -49.32 -1.20
CA VAL A 207 -14.73 -48.29 -0.13
C VAL A 207 -14.82 -48.97 1.23
N THR A 208 -15.59 -50.04 1.38
CA THR A 208 -15.66 -50.78 2.64
C THR A 208 -14.34 -51.44 3.01
N GLU A 209 -13.53 -51.87 2.03
CA GLU A 209 -12.16 -52.34 2.27
C GLU A 209 -11.25 -51.26 2.88
N ILE A 210 -11.38 -50.00 2.45
CA ILE A 210 -10.62 -48.89 3.05
C ILE A 210 -11.03 -48.71 4.53
N ILE A 211 -12.34 -48.75 4.82
CA ILE A 211 -12.86 -48.57 6.20
C ILE A 211 -12.52 -49.77 7.10
N ASP A 212 -12.47 -50.98 6.54
CA ASP A 212 -12.11 -52.20 7.28
C ASP A 212 -10.61 -52.26 7.63
N ASN A 213 -9.74 -51.62 6.82
CA ASN A 213 -8.29 -51.74 6.94
C ASN A 213 -7.57 -50.48 7.47
N TYR A 214 -8.17 -49.28 7.34
CA TYR A 214 -7.51 -48.00 7.64
C TYR A 214 -8.42 -47.07 8.45
N GLN A 215 -7.86 -46.38 9.45
CA GLN A 215 -8.57 -45.42 10.31
C GLN A 215 -8.76 -44.06 9.62
N VAL A 216 -9.39 -44.05 8.44
CA VAL A 216 -9.75 -42.79 7.75
C VAL A 216 -10.91 -42.10 8.46
N ASP A 217 -10.92 -40.77 8.50
CA ASP A 217 -12.01 -39.99 9.12
C ASP A 217 -13.21 -39.82 8.18
N GLY A 218 -13.01 -40.05 6.87
CA GLY A 218 -14.06 -39.92 5.89
C GLY A 218 -13.73 -40.49 4.52
N ILE A 219 -14.77 -40.54 3.69
CA ILE A 219 -14.71 -40.89 2.26
C ILE A 219 -15.10 -39.65 1.45
N HIS A 220 -14.40 -39.44 0.33
CA HIS A 220 -14.60 -38.30 -0.54
C HIS A 220 -14.67 -38.72 -2.01
N PHE A 221 -15.71 -38.34 -2.74
CA PHE A 221 -15.75 -38.44 -4.21
C PHE A 221 -15.55 -37.07 -4.84
N ASP A 222 -14.95 -37.03 -6.03
CA ASP A 222 -14.80 -35.82 -6.85
C ASP A 222 -16.00 -35.62 -7.81
N ASP A 223 -15.81 -34.78 -8.81
CA ASP A 223 -16.81 -34.37 -9.80
C ASP A 223 -17.05 -35.39 -10.92
N TYR A 224 -16.23 -36.44 -11.01
CA TYR A 224 -16.18 -37.35 -12.16
C TYR A 224 -17.17 -38.50 -12.03
N PHE A 225 -18.42 -38.22 -12.37
CA PHE A 225 -19.47 -39.22 -12.55
C PHE A 225 -19.41 -39.81 -13.98
N TYR A 226 -20.44 -39.63 -14.82
CA TYR A 226 -20.27 -39.92 -16.25
C TYR A 226 -19.34 -38.86 -16.89
N PRO A 227 -18.50 -39.21 -17.88
CA PRO A 227 -17.56 -38.28 -18.51
C PRO A 227 -18.18 -37.33 -19.56
N GLY A 228 -19.51 -37.36 -19.73
CA GLY A 228 -20.23 -36.58 -20.72
C GLY A 228 -21.55 -37.23 -21.13
N THR A 229 -22.34 -36.51 -21.94
CA THR A 229 -23.61 -37.02 -22.50
C THR A 229 -23.41 -38.17 -23.49
N ASN A 230 -22.25 -38.24 -24.14
CA ASN A 230 -21.96 -39.15 -25.26
C ASN A 230 -21.36 -40.49 -24.78
N PHE A 231 -21.91 -41.02 -23.69
CA PHE A 231 -21.55 -42.32 -23.14
C PHE A 231 -22.27 -43.45 -23.90
N ASN A 232 -21.60 -44.59 -24.13
CA ASN A 232 -22.11 -45.70 -24.95
C ASN A 232 -22.64 -46.87 -24.09
N ASP A 233 -23.68 -46.61 -23.32
CA ASP A 233 -24.35 -47.54 -22.40
C ASP A 233 -25.71 -48.04 -22.93
N LYS A 234 -26.04 -47.82 -24.21
CA LYS A 234 -27.37 -48.14 -24.78
C LYS A 234 -27.80 -49.61 -24.55
N THR A 235 -26.85 -50.54 -24.59
CA THR A 235 -27.09 -51.97 -24.29
C THR A 235 -27.38 -52.18 -22.80
N THR A 236 -26.65 -51.49 -21.91
CA THR A 236 -26.86 -51.49 -20.46
C THR A 236 -28.22 -50.88 -20.10
N PHE A 237 -28.60 -49.77 -20.74
CA PHE A 237 -29.92 -49.16 -20.60
C PHE A 237 -31.04 -50.11 -21.06
N LYS A 238 -30.87 -50.81 -22.20
CA LYS A 238 -31.83 -51.84 -22.63
C LYS A 238 -31.97 -53.00 -21.63
N LYS A 239 -30.92 -53.32 -20.88
CA LYS A 239 -30.90 -54.43 -19.90
C LYS A 239 -31.39 -54.04 -18.50
N TYR A 240 -31.08 -52.82 -18.03
CA TYR A 240 -31.29 -52.38 -16.64
C TYR A 240 -32.10 -51.07 -16.52
N GLY A 241 -32.63 -50.52 -17.62
CA GLY A 241 -33.36 -49.24 -17.68
C GLY A 241 -34.88 -49.34 -17.56
N THR A 242 -35.43 -50.53 -17.33
CA THR A 242 -36.87 -50.76 -17.21
C THR A 242 -37.51 -49.80 -16.18
N GLY A 243 -38.52 -49.05 -16.62
CA GLY A 243 -39.20 -48.02 -15.83
C GLY A 243 -38.80 -46.57 -16.18
N PHE A 244 -37.69 -46.35 -16.89
CA PHE A 244 -37.26 -45.02 -17.31
C PHE A 244 -37.61 -44.73 -18.78
N LYS A 245 -38.08 -43.51 -19.06
CA LYS A 245 -38.37 -43.02 -20.42
C LYS A 245 -37.20 -42.23 -21.02
N ASP A 246 -36.44 -41.50 -20.19
CA ASP A 246 -35.19 -40.85 -20.56
C ASP A 246 -33.99 -41.68 -20.06
N ILE A 247 -32.98 -41.83 -20.91
CA ILE A 247 -31.70 -42.44 -20.53
C ILE A 247 -30.92 -41.54 -19.55
N GLY A 248 -31.08 -40.22 -19.61
CA GLY A 248 -30.48 -39.29 -18.65
C GLY A 248 -31.03 -39.44 -17.24
N ASP A 249 -32.34 -39.64 -17.08
CA ASP A 249 -32.96 -39.94 -15.77
C ASP A 249 -32.50 -41.29 -15.22
N TRP A 250 -32.34 -42.30 -16.07
CA TRP A 250 -31.74 -43.57 -15.68
C TRP A 250 -30.27 -43.42 -15.25
N ARG A 251 -29.45 -42.68 -16.02
CA ARG A 251 -28.06 -42.36 -15.65
C ARG A 251 -27.97 -41.62 -14.32
N ARG A 252 -28.83 -40.63 -14.08
CA ARG A 252 -28.98 -39.96 -12.77
C ARG A 252 -29.34 -40.97 -11.68
N SER A 253 -30.31 -41.84 -11.93
CA SER A 253 -30.73 -42.87 -10.97
C SER A 253 -29.62 -43.85 -10.62
N ASN A 254 -28.80 -44.27 -11.58
CA ASN A 254 -27.63 -45.12 -11.37
C ASN A 254 -26.63 -44.50 -10.39
N VAL A 255 -26.30 -43.21 -10.58
CA VAL A 255 -25.43 -42.48 -9.65
C VAL A 255 -26.09 -42.32 -8.29
N ASN A 256 -27.35 -41.87 -8.26
CA ASN A 256 -28.14 -41.71 -7.03
C ASN A 256 -28.16 -43.01 -6.21
N LYS A 257 -28.29 -44.16 -6.86
CA LYS A 257 -28.26 -45.48 -6.23
C LYS A 257 -26.88 -45.82 -5.68
N LEU A 258 -25.79 -45.55 -6.40
CA LEU A 258 -24.45 -45.71 -5.83
C LEU A 258 -24.28 -44.87 -4.57
N ILE A 259 -24.61 -43.57 -4.62
CA ILE A 259 -24.46 -42.66 -3.47
C ILE A 259 -25.29 -43.13 -2.28
N TYR A 260 -26.53 -43.58 -2.50
CA TYR A 260 -27.41 -44.10 -1.45
C TYR A 260 -26.91 -45.40 -0.82
N ASP A 261 -26.60 -46.41 -1.64
CA ASP A 261 -26.18 -47.73 -1.18
C ASP A 261 -24.80 -47.63 -0.49
N LEU A 262 -23.90 -46.80 -1.02
CA LEU A 262 -22.59 -46.52 -0.42
C LEU A 262 -22.71 -45.79 0.92
N SER A 263 -23.56 -44.77 1.03
CA SER A 263 -23.79 -44.05 2.28
C SER A 263 -24.27 -45.01 3.39
N LYS A 264 -25.19 -45.92 3.05
CA LYS A 264 -25.61 -47.00 3.95
C LYS A 264 -24.46 -47.95 4.31
N ALA A 265 -23.68 -48.39 3.33
CA ALA A 265 -22.55 -49.28 3.56
C ALA A 265 -21.52 -48.66 4.55
N ILE A 266 -21.13 -47.41 4.32
CA ILE A 266 -20.23 -46.64 5.21
C ILE A 266 -20.81 -46.61 6.63
N LYS A 267 -22.04 -46.11 6.81
CA LYS A 267 -22.66 -45.99 8.14
C LYS A 267 -22.99 -47.33 8.82
N SER A 268 -23.02 -48.44 8.06
CA SER A 268 -23.14 -49.80 8.62
C SER A 268 -21.81 -50.36 9.14
N LYS A 269 -20.68 -49.88 8.61
CA LYS A 269 -19.34 -50.23 9.08
C LYS A 269 -18.92 -49.36 10.26
N ASN A 270 -18.98 -48.04 10.11
CA ASN A 270 -18.72 -47.08 11.16
C ASN A 270 -19.54 -45.81 10.90
N LYS A 271 -20.27 -45.32 11.91
CA LYS A 271 -21.18 -44.18 11.81
C LYS A 271 -20.46 -42.84 11.71
N ASP A 272 -19.24 -42.77 12.24
CA ASP A 272 -18.50 -41.51 12.41
C ASP A 272 -17.77 -41.12 11.12
N ILE A 273 -17.41 -42.10 10.28
CA ILE A 273 -16.81 -41.92 8.95
C ILE A 273 -17.67 -40.98 8.11
N ARG A 274 -17.19 -39.77 7.81
CA ARG A 274 -17.96 -38.77 7.06
C ARG A 274 -17.93 -39.05 5.56
N PHE A 275 -19.09 -39.21 4.93
CA PHE A 275 -19.18 -39.34 3.47
C PHE A 275 -19.60 -38.03 2.80
N GLY A 276 -18.89 -37.62 1.74
CA GLY A 276 -19.25 -36.42 0.98
C GLY A 276 -18.57 -36.33 -0.38
N ILE A 277 -18.95 -35.30 -1.13
CA ILE A 277 -18.72 -35.22 -2.58
C ILE A 277 -18.34 -33.80 -3.00
N SER A 278 -17.38 -33.66 -3.91
CA SER A 278 -16.92 -32.40 -4.50
C SER A 278 -17.34 -32.25 -5.97
N PRO A 279 -18.58 -31.83 -6.28
CA PRO A 279 -19.05 -31.67 -7.66
C PRO A 279 -18.61 -30.34 -8.30
N PHE A 280 -18.72 -30.24 -9.62
CA PHE A 280 -18.76 -28.95 -10.33
C PHE A 280 -19.70 -27.96 -9.62
N GLY A 281 -19.27 -26.70 -9.50
CA GLY A 281 -20.05 -25.65 -8.82
C GLY A 281 -21.41 -25.31 -9.44
N ILE A 282 -21.74 -25.80 -10.65
CA ILE A 282 -23.05 -25.64 -11.29
C ILE A 282 -23.76 -27.00 -11.35
N TRP A 283 -24.90 -27.12 -10.66
CA TRP A 283 -25.83 -28.24 -10.81
C TRP A 283 -26.59 -28.13 -12.13
N ALA A 284 -27.36 -27.05 -12.30
CA ALA A 284 -28.06 -26.69 -13.54
C ALA A 284 -28.24 -25.16 -13.64
N ASN A 285 -28.33 -24.63 -14.86
CA ASN A 285 -28.57 -23.21 -15.13
C ASN A 285 -30.08 -22.89 -15.00
N LYS A 286 -30.43 -21.78 -14.36
CA LYS A 286 -31.83 -21.36 -14.10
C LYS A 286 -32.71 -21.27 -15.37
N LYS A 287 -32.10 -20.96 -16.53
CA LYS A 287 -32.77 -20.89 -17.84
C LYS A 287 -33.29 -22.24 -18.35
N LYS A 288 -32.71 -23.36 -17.89
CA LYS A 288 -32.99 -24.73 -18.35
C LYS A 288 -33.65 -25.60 -17.28
N ASN A 289 -33.41 -25.29 -16.01
CA ASN A 289 -34.10 -25.87 -14.87
C ASN A 289 -34.45 -24.72 -13.89
N SER A 290 -35.72 -24.51 -13.59
CA SER A 290 -36.18 -23.38 -12.75
C SER A 290 -35.64 -23.40 -11.32
N LEU A 291 -35.17 -24.56 -10.84
CA LEU A 291 -34.50 -24.73 -9.54
C LEU A 291 -32.99 -24.43 -9.59
N GLY A 292 -32.44 -24.15 -10.77
CA GLY A 292 -31.01 -23.93 -11.02
C GLY A 292 -30.48 -22.56 -10.55
N SER A 293 -29.17 -22.38 -10.66
CA SER A 293 -28.49 -21.13 -10.29
C SER A 293 -28.53 -20.10 -11.42
N ASP A 294 -28.43 -18.82 -11.10
CA ASP A 294 -28.38 -17.73 -12.08
C ASP A 294 -26.99 -17.66 -12.76
N THR A 295 -26.73 -18.66 -13.59
CA THR A 295 -25.48 -18.90 -14.33
C THR A 295 -25.77 -19.41 -15.75
N ASN A 296 -24.73 -19.48 -16.57
CA ASN A 296 -24.79 -19.90 -17.97
C ASN A 296 -23.63 -20.87 -18.33
N GLY A 297 -23.15 -21.65 -17.36
CA GLY A 297 -21.98 -22.52 -17.49
C GLY A 297 -22.32 -24.00 -17.73
N GLY A 298 -21.31 -24.87 -17.58
CA GLY A 298 -21.47 -26.32 -17.74
C GLY A 298 -22.21 -26.97 -16.56
N GLU A 299 -23.21 -27.81 -16.85
CA GLU A 299 -24.18 -28.30 -15.85
C GLU A 299 -23.95 -29.75 -15.46
N SER A 300 -23.62 -30.04 -14.20
CA SER A 300 -23.33 -31.40 -13.74
C SER A 300 -24.55 -32.34 -13.78
N TYR A 301 -25.78 -31.82 -13.60
CA TYR A 301 -27.03 -32.59 -13.68
C TYR A 301 -27.30 -33.21 -15.07
N TYR A 302 -26.81 -32.57 -16.13
CA TYR A 302 -27.01 -33.00 -17.53
C TYR A 302 -25.76 -33.61 -18.17
N SER A 303 -24.57 -33.09 -17.85
CA SER A 303 -23.32 -33.54 -18.48
C SER A 303 -22.69 -34.76 -17.79
N HIS A 304 -22.73 -34.79 -16.46
CA HIS A 304 -22.14 -35.84 -15.62
C HIS A 304 -23.21 -36.73 -14.95
N TYR A 305 -24.49 -36.36 -15.10
CA TYR A 305 -25.66 -36.99 -14.45
C TYR A 305 -25.58 -37.00 -12.91
N ALA A 306 -24.96 -35.96 -12.35
CA ALA A 306 -24.79 -35.78 -10.91
C ALA A 306 -25.93 -34.93 -10.31
N ASP A 307 -26.92 -35.58 -9.70
CA ASP A 307 -28.05 -34.89 -9.06
C ASP A 307 -27.74 -34.46 -7.61
N THR A 308 -26.75 -33.59 -7.48
CA THR A 308 -26.24 -33.08 -6.19
C THR A 308 -27.32 -32.42 -5.33
N ARG A 309 -28.28 -31.73 -5.95
CA ARG A 309 -29.43 -31.13 -5.24
C ARG A 309 -30.29 -32.19 -4.55
N LYS A 310 -30.51 -33.35 -5.18
CA LYS A 310 -31.20 -34.50 -4.57
C LYS A 310 -30.38 -35.07 -3.42
N TRP A 311 -29.08 -35.29 -3.61
CA TRP A 311 -28.19 -35.84 -2.55
C TRP A 311 -28.20 -35.00 -1.28
N VAL A 312 -28.23 -33.68 -1.43
CA VAL A 312 -28.36 -32.73 -0.33
C VAL A 312 -29.76 -32.78 0.30
N LYS A 313 -30.83 -32.59 -0.49
CA LYS A 313 -32.20 -32.48 0.06
C LYS A 313 -32.74 -33.80 0.64
N GLU A 314 -32.25 -34.95 0.19
CA GLU A 314 -32.57 -36.27 0.76
C GLU A 314 -31.53 -36.74 1.80
N ASN A 315 -30.59 -35.87 2.20
CA ASN A 315 -29.60 -36.11 3.25
C ASN A 315 -28.74 -37.38 3.03
N MET A 316 -28.48 -37.71 1.76
CA MET A 316 -27.81 -38.95 1.30
C MET A 316 -26.31 -38.95 1.61
N ILE A 317 -25.74 -37.78 1.89
CA ILE A 317 -24.32 -37.52 2.19
C ILE A 317 -24.24 -36.67 3.47
N ASP A 318 -23.09 -36.66 4.13
CA ASP A 318 -22.85 -35.86 5.34
C ASP A 318 -22.28 -34.48 5.04
N TYR A 319 -21.65 -34.27 3.87
CA TYR A 319 -21.15 -32.98 3.41
C TYR A 319 -21.10 -32.87 1.88
N ILE A 320 -21.18 -31.64 1.35
CA ILE A 320 -21.07 -31.30 -0.07
C ILE A 320 -20.03 -30.20 -0.28
N VAL A 321 -19.23 -30.30 -1.35
CA VAL A 321 -18.11 -29.39 -1.64
C VAL A 321 -18.15 -28.85 -3.07
N PRO A 322 -19.10 -27.98 -3.44
CA PRO A 322 -19.12 -27.37 -4.77
C PRO A 322 -17.79 -26.66 -5.11
N GLN A 323 -17.22 -27.03 -6.24
CA GLN A 323 -16.03 -26.44 -6.83
C GLN A 323 -16.37 -25.05 -7.41
N LEU A 324 -16.16 -23.99 -6.63
CA LEU A 324 -16.48 -22.60 -7.01
C LEU A 324 -15.24 -21.91 -7.62
N TYR A 325 -14.70 -22.48 -8.69
CA TYR A 325 -13.42 -22.06 -9.28
C TYR A 325 -13.52 -20.85 -10.22
N TRP A 326 -14.35 -19.86 -9.87
CA TRP A 326 -14.58 -18.62 -10.60
C TRP A 326 -14.47 -17.42 -9.66
N TYR A 327 -14.22 -16.23 -10.20
CA TYR A 327 -14.12 -15.01 -9.40
C TYR A 327 -15.51 -14.37 -9.17
N ILE A 328 -15.63 -13.55 -8.12
CA ILE A 328 -16.82 -12.79 -7.79
C ILE A 328 -17.13 -11.80 -8.94
N GLY A 329 -18.35 -11.87 -9.48
CA GLY A 329 -18.76 -11.10 -10.65
C GLY A 329 -18.42 -11.73 -12.01
N PHE A 330 -17.87 -12.95 -12.08
CA PHE A 330 -17.63 -13.63 -13.35
C PHE A 330 -18.95 -13.93 -14.09
N ASN A 331 -19.13 -13.36 -15.28
CA ASN A 331 -20.42 -13.29 -15.97
C ASN A 331 -21.14 -14.64 -16.25
N LEU A 332 -20.40 -15.73 -16.48
CA LEU A 332 -20.99 -17.05 -16.74
C LEU A 332 -21.28 -17.85 -15.47
N ALA A 333 -20.52 -17.65 -14.39
CA ALA A 333 -20.50 -18.53 -13.22
C ALA A 333 -20.07 -17.81 -11.91
N ASP A 334 -20.62 -16.62 -11.66
CA ASP A 334 -20.31 -15.74 -10.53
C ASP A 334 -20.31 -16.48 -9.18
N TYR A 335 -19.16 -16.45 -8.50
CA TYR A 335 -18.94 -17.06 -7.18
C TYR A 335 -20.04 -16.67 -6.18
N SER A 336 -20.44 -15.39 -6.14
CA SER A 336 -21.41 -14.87 -5.17
C SER A 336 -22.82 -15.41 -5.40
N LYS A 337 -23.21 -15.60 -6.68
CA LYS A 337 -24.48 -16.21 -7.08
C LYS A 337 -24.49 -17.70 -6.80
N LEU A 338 -23.39 -18.39 -7.08
CA LEU A 338 -23.25 -19.82 -6.80
C LEU A 338 -23.26 -20.11 -5.30
N LEU A 339 -22.50 -19.35 -4.49
CA LEU A 339 -22.53 -19.43 -3.03
C LEU A 339 -23.95 -19.24 -2.48
N THR A 340 -24.67 -18.22 -2.99
CA THR A 340 -26.07 -17.96 -2.64
C THR A 340 -27.01 -19.11 -3.03
N TRP A 341 -26.76 -19.79 -4.15
CA TRP A 341 -27.55 -20.96 -4.56
C TRP A 341 -27.24 -22.20 -3.70
N TRP A 342 -25.96 -22.44 -3.38
CA TRP A 342 -25.54 -23.60 -2.59
C TRP A 342 -25.96 -23.51 -1.13
N LYS A 343 -25.89 -22.32 -0.50
CA LYS A 343 -26.41 -22.15 0.87
C LYS A 343 -27.91 -22.43 0.95
N ASN A 344 -28.69 -21.95 -0.02
CA ASN A 344 -30.13 -22.25 -0.11
C ASN A 344 -30.40 -23.74 -0.40
N THR A 345 -29.46 -24.44 -1.05
CA THR A 345 -29.53 -25.88 -1.32
C THR A 345 -29.27 -26.71 -0.06
N VAL A 346 -28.30 -26.37 0.81
CA VAL A 346 -28.13 -27.05 2.11
C VAL A 346 -29.10 -26.60 3.21
N LYS A 347 -29.69 -25.40 3.10
CA LYS A 347 -30.62 -24.86 4.11
C LYS A 347 -31.76 -25.83 4.40
N GLY A 348 -31.95 -26.14 5.69
CA GLY A 348 -32.94 -27.11 6.18
C GLY A 348 -32.53 -28.59 6.04
N THR A 349 -31.24 -28.90 5.84
CA THR A 349 -30.72 -30.27 5.75
C THR A 349 -29.61 -30.50 6.79
N ARG A 350 -29.22 -31.76 7.01
CA ARG A 350 -28.08 -32.13 7.88
C ARG A 350 -26.71 -32.07 7.17
N VAL A 351 -26.68 -31.64 5.92
CA VAL A 351 -25.50 -31.73 5.04
C VAL A 351 -24.65 -30.48 5.17
N ASP A 352 -23.42 -30.62 5.64
CA ASP A 352 -22.49 -29.50 5.74
C ASP A 352 -22.11 -28.99 4.34
N LEU A 353 -22.11 -27.67 4.15
CA LEU A 353 -21.57 -27.02 2.95
C LEU A 353 -20.13 -26.60 3.22
N TYR A 354 -19.17 -27.19 2.51
CA TYR A 354 -17.82 -26.66 2.38
C TYR A 354 -17.66 -26.05 0.99
N ILE A 355 -16.79 -25.07 0.80
CA ILE A 355 -16.55 -24.49 -0.53
C ILE A 355 -15.21 -24.96 -1.09
N GLY A 356 -15.21 -25.46 -2.33
CA GLY A 356 -14.00 -25.80 -3.07
C GLY A 356 -13.35 -24.54 -3.63
N GLN A 357 -12.16 -24.19 -3.13
CA GLN A 357 -11.43 -22.97 -3.45
C GLN A 357 -10.32 -23.20 -4.49
N ALA A 358 -10.22 -22.32 -5.48
CA ALA A 358 -9.24 -22.41 -6.56
C ALA A 358 -7.87 -21.82 -6.19
N GLY A 359 -7.21 -22.37 -5.16
CA GLY A 359 -5.86 -21.96 -4.76
C GLY A 359 -4.84 -22.00 -5.91
N TYR A 360 -5.00 -22.96 -6.82
CA TYR A 360 -4.18 -23.12 -8.02
C TYR A 360 -4.24 -21.95 -9.02
N LEU A 361 -5.29 -21.12 -8.98
CA LEU A 361 -5.40 -19.95 -9.84
C LEU A 361 -4.69 -18.73 -9.26
N SER A 362 -4.51 -18.63 -7.93
CA SER A 362 -3.99 -17.44 -7.23
C SER A 362 -2.49 -17.14 -7.45
N ASN A 363 -1.84 -17.84 -8.38
CA ASN A 363 -0.48 -17.55 -8.86
C ASN A 363 -0.50 -17.17 -10.35
N ASN A 364 -1.54 -16.47 -10.79
CA ASN A 364 -1.70 -16.08 -12.19
C ASN A 364 -0.65 -15.01 -12.58
N PRO A 365 0.19 -15.23 -13.61
CA PRO A 365 1.24 -14.27 -13.99
C PRO A 365 0.70 -13.02 -14.70
N ASN A 366 -0.53 -13.05 -15.22
CA ASN A 366 -1.15 -11.88 -15.86
C ASN A 366 -1.69 -10.91 -14.79
N GLN A 367 -1.08 -9.73 -14.68
CA GLN A 367 -1.45 -8.68 -13.71
C GLN A 367 -2.90 -8.18 -13.85
N SER A 368 -3.50 -8.29 -15.04
CA SER A 368 -4.91 -7.93 -15.29
C SER A 368 -5.89 -9.05 -14.94
N SER A 369 -5.42 -10.22 -14.48
CA SER A 369 -6.29 -11.31 -14.04
C SER A 369 -6.82 -11.04 -12.63
N PRO A 370 -8.12 -11.25 -12.35
CA PRO A 370 -8.65 -11.23 -10.97
C PRO A 370 -7.93 -12.21 -10.03
N TRP A 371 -7.32 -13.27 -10.59
CA TRP A 371 -6.52 -14.26 -9.87
C TRP A 371 -5.04 -13.89 -9.72
N HIS A 372 -4.64 -12.65 -10.04
CA HIS A 372 -3.29 -12.17 -9.76
C HIS A 372 -3.13 -11.84 -8.28
N GLY A 373 -2.17 -12.50 -7.61
CA GLY A 373 -1.98 -12.36 -6.17
C GLY A 373 -3.16 -12.90 -5.37
N THR A 374 -3.42 -12.29 -4.21
CA THR A 374 -4.25 -12.88 -3.15
C THR A 374 -5.62 -12.21 -2.95
N SER A 375 -5.86 -11.05 -3.59
CA SER A 375 -7.04 -10.21 -3.36
C SER A 375 -8.38 -10.95 -3.56
N GLU A 376 -8.49 -11.77 -4.62
CA GLU A 376 -9.72 -12.52 -4.90
C GLU A 376 -9.97 -13.66 -3.91
N MET A 377 -8.92 -14.40 -3.54
CA MET A 377 -9.04 -15.44 -2.50
C MET A 377 -9.48 -14.83 -1.16
N GLU A 378 -8.94 -13.66 -0.80
CA GLU A 378 -9.33 -12.96 0.43
C GLU A 378 -10.79 -12.50 0.41
N LYS A 379 -11.29 -11.98 -0.72
CA LYS A 379 -12.71 -11.63 -0.90
C LYS A 379 -13.62 -12.86 -0.77
N GLN A 380 -13.24 -13.98 -1.40
CA GLN A 380 -13.99 -15.22 -1.37
C GLN A 380 -14.06 -15.83 0.04
N LEU A 381 -12.93 -15.86 0.76
CA LEU A 381 -12.89 -16.33 2.14
C LEU A 381 -13.74 -15.40 3.05
N LYS A 382 -13.53 -14.07 3.01
CA LYS A 382 -14.34 -13.10 3.79
C LYS A 382 -15.84 -13.17 3.49
N LEU A 383 -16.25 -13.54 2.27
CA LEU A 383 -17.65 -13.74 1.89
C LEU A 383 -18.22 -15.06 2.46
N ASN A 384 -17.42 -16.13 2.47
CA ASN A 384 -17.79 -17.40 3.10
C ASN A 384 -17.91 -17.27 4.63
N GLU A 385 -17.01 -16.52 5.29
CA GLU A 385 -17.10 -16.26 6.73
C GLU A 385 -18.39 -15.52 7.13
N LYS A 386 -18.92 -14.68 6.23
CA LYS A 386 -20.20 -13.98 6.40
C LYS A 386 -21.43 -14.82 6.04
N THR A 387 -21.26 -16.10 5.72
CA THR A 387 -22.33 -17.01 5.28
C THR A 387 -22.49 -18.19 6.25
N PRO A 388 -23.42 -18.13 7.23
CA PRO A 388 -23.50 -19.12 8.31
C PRO A 388 -23.79 -20.57 7.89
N GLU A 389 -24.35 -20.78 6.69
CA GLU A 389 -24.50 -22.11 6.11
C GLU A 389 -23.17 -22.75 5.66
N VAL A 390 -22.13 -21.96 5.38
CA VAL A 390 -20.78 -22.48 5.06
C VAL A 390 -20.10 -22.93 6.34
N LYS A 391 -19.67 -24.19 6.35
CA LYS A 391 -19.01 -24.86 7.48
C LYS A 391 -17.52 -25.09 7.25
N GLY A 392 -16.95 -24.53 6.19
CA GLY A 392 -15.53 -24.71 5.88
C GLY A 392 -15.16 -24.45 4.42
N ASN A 393 -13.86 -24.60 4.14
CA ASN A 393 -13.25 -24.43 2.82
C ASN A 393 -12.30 -25.61 2.56
N ILE A 394 -12.22 -26.08 1.31
CA ILE A 394 -11.21 -27.04 0.87
C ILE A 394 -10.47 -26.44 -0.31
N PHE A 395 -9.14 -26.38 -0.25
CA PHE A 395 -8.32 -25.73 -1.27
C PHE A 395 -7.76 -26.75 -2.28
N PHE A 396 -7.88 -26.42 -3.57
CA PHE A 396 -7.23 -27.14 -4.67
C PHE A 396 -6.06 -26.29 -5.19
N ASN A 397 -4.78 -26.70 -5.12
CA ASN A 397 -4.23 -27.95 -4.58
C ASN A 397 -2.85 -27.72 -3.91
N TYR A 398 -2.34 -28.75 -3.23
CA TYR A 398 -1.09 -28.68 -2.47
C TYR A 398 0.10 -28.08 -3.26
N SER A 399 0.45 -28.67 -4.40
CA SER A 399 1.67 -28.33 -5.16
C SER A 399 1.67 -26.92 -5.73
N THR A 400 0.49 -26.34 -6.00
CA THR A 400 0.39 -24.96 -6.49
C THR A 400 0.37 -23.95 -5.35
N MET A 401 -0.27 -24.28 -4.23
CA MET A 401 -0.31 -23.43 -3.04
C MET A 401 1.05 -23.37 -2.33
N ALA A 402 1.74 -24.50 -2.20
CA ALA A 402 3.08 -24.58 -1.60
C ALA A 402 4.14 -23.78 -2.40
N LYS A 403 3.88 -23.54 -3.70
CA LYS A 403 4.69 -22.68 -4.57
C LYS A 403 4.26 -21.20 -4.55
N SER A 404 3.28 -20.84 -3.71
CA SER A 404 2.79 -19.47 -3.52
C SER A 404 2.90 -19.04 -2.05
N PRO A 405 4.03 -18.42 -1.65
CA PRO A 405 4.23 -17.94 -0.28
C PRO A 405 3.22 -16.87 0.14
N SER A 406 2.76 -16.02 -0.78
CA SER A 406 1.76 -14.98 -0.49
C SER A 406 0.38 -15.57 -0.19
N LEU A 407 -0.09 -16.53 -0.99
CA LEU A 407 -1.33 -17.26 -0.72
C LEU A 407 -1.25 -18.03 0.61
N SER A 408 -0.13 -18.71 0.83
CA SER A 408 0.16 -19.43 2.08
C SER A 408 0.09 -18.49 3.29
N SER A 409 0.75 -17.32 3.23
CA SER A 409 0.70 -16.30 4.28
C SER A 409 -0.72 -15.75 4.53
N LEU A 410 -1.51 -15.50 3.47
CA LEU A 410 -2.90 -15.06 3.62
C LEU A 410 -3.74 -16.10 4.37
N ILE A 411 -3.72 -17.35 3.91
CA ILE A 411 -4.54 -18.44 4.48
C ILE A 411 -4.17 -18.66 5.95
N LYS A 412 -2.88 -18.67 6.28
CA LYS A 412 -2.39 -18.77 7.66
C LYS A 412 -2.90 -17.61 8.53
N ALA A 413 -2.75 -16.37 8.07
CA ALA A 413 -3.20 -15.19 8.82
C ALA A 413 -4.72 -15.17 9.07
N ILE A 414 -5.53 -15.62 8.09
CA ILE A 414 -6.97 -15.79 8.26
C ILE A 414 -7.27 -16.84 9.34
N HIS A 415 -6.65 -18.02 9.28
CA HIS A 415 -6.90 -19.09 10.26
C HIS A 415 -6.37 -18.77 11.67
N GLU A 416 -5.25 -18.07 11.81
CA GLU A 416 -4.75 -17.55 13.09
C GLU A 416 -5.72 -16.53 13.70
N LYS A 417 -6.15 -15.52 12.91
CA LYS A 417 -7.15 -14.53 13.34
C LYS A 417 -8.47 -15.20 13.74
N ARG A 418 -8.93 -16.20 12.96
CA ARG A 418 -10.21 -16.88 13.15
C ARG A 418 -10.27 -17.72 14.43
N ASP A 419 -9.21 -18.47 14.73
CA ASP A 419 -9.13 -19.25 15.98
C ASP A 419 -8.83 -18.39 17.22
N LYS A 420 -8.64 -17.08 17.05
CA LYS A 420 -8.20 -16.16 18.10
C LYS A 420 -6.89 -16.61 18.75
N LEU A 421 -6.06 -17.38 18.01
CA LEU A 421 -4.67 -17.49 18.39
C LEU A 421 -4.12 -16.08 18.29
N GLY A 422 -3.63 -15.56 19.42
CA GLY A 422 -3.04 -14.23 19.48
C GLY A 422 -1.91 -14.16 18.46
N THR A 423 -2.20 -13.55 17.32
CA THR A 423 -1.18 -13.18 16.34
C THR A 423 -0.24 -12.28 17.10
N LYS A 424 0.94 -12.81 17.47
CA LYS A 424 2.01 -12.06 18.13
C LYS A 424 2.58 -11.07 17.14
N VAL A 425 1.80 -10.01 16.85
CA VAL A 425 2.27 -8.72 16.41
C VAL A 425 3.17 -8.26 17.57
N PRO A 426 4.50 -8.33 17.43
CA PRO A 426 5.37 -7.86 18.50
C PRO A 426 5.07 -6.38 18.71
N ILE A 427 5.17 -5.89 19.95
CA ILE A 427 5.01 -4.46 20.21
C ILE A 427 6.13 -3.73 19.46
N THR A 428 5.76 -2.99 18.42
CA THR A 428 6.71 -2.14 17.70
C THR A 428 6.48 -0.68 18.07
N VAL A 429 7.54 0.11 17.97
CA VAL A 429 7.47 1.57 18.08
C VAL A 429 8.08 2.12 16.80
N ALA A 430 7.24 2.64 15.92
CA ALA A 430 7.65 3.31 14.69
C ALA A 430 8.21 4.71 15.03
N ASN A 431 7.60 5.40 16.00
CA ASN A 431 8.05 6.70 16.47
C ASN A 431 8.05 6.79 18.02
N PRO A 432 9.18 7.14 18.67
CA PRO A 432 10.51 7.26 18.06
C PRO A 432 11.10 5.87 17.79
N ALA A 433 11.65 5.64 16.59
CA ALA A 433 12.20 4.34 16.21
C ALA A 433 13.34 3.87 17.14
N SER A 434 14.10 4.81 17.70
CA SER A 434 15.19 4.63 18.67
C SER A 434 15.04 5.59 19.86
N ASN A 435 16.00 5.59 20.79
CA ASN A 435 16.13 6.68 21.75
C ASN A 435 16.48 8.00 21.04
N ILE A 436 16.01 9.14 21.55
CA ILE A 436 16.17 10.48 20.93
C ILE A 436 16.41 11.59 21.95
N ASN A 437 16.96 12.73 21.50
CA ASN A 437 16.98 13.99 22.25
C ASN A 437 15.96 14.96 21.63
N THR A 438 15.31 15.80 22.46
CA THR A 438 14.35 16.82 21.98
C THR A 438 14.30 18.02 22.91
N SER A 439 13.72 19.14 22.45
CA SER A 439 13.32 20.27 23.30
C SER A 439 11.79 20.40 23.44
N LEU A 440 11.02 19.47 22.88
CA LEU A 440 9.56 19.46 22.98
C LEU A 440 9.12 19.09 24.41
N ASP A 441 8.02 19.69 24.87
CA ASP A 441 7.38 19.36 26.14
C ASP A 441 6.47 18.13 26.06
N LYS A 442 6.17 17.66 24.84
CA LYS A 442 5.29 16.53 24.53
C LYS A 442 5.82 15.76 23.31
N TYR A 443 5.45 14.49 23.20
CA TYR A 443 5.83 13.63 22.08
C TYR A 443 4.74 12.63 21.70
N TYR A 444 4.54 12.38 20.40
CA TYR A 444 3.53 11.48 19.85
C TYR A 444 4.14 10.14 19.45
N ILE A 445 3.74 9.09 20.17
CA ILE A 445 4.27 7.73 20.07
C ILE A 445 3.28 6.88 19.27
N TYR A 446 3.74 6.17 18.26
CA TYR A 446 2.91 5.25 17.46
C TYR A 446 3.67 4.01 16.98
N GLY A 447 2.92 2.95 16.65
CA GLY A 447 3.46 1.63 16.29
C GLY A 447 2.38 0.54 16.20
N THR A 448 2.78 -0.73 16.31
CA THR A 448 1.88 -1.90 16.24
C THR A 448 1.85 -2.71 17.52
N SER A 449 0.74 -3.44 17.73
CA SER A 449 0.47 -4.30 18.90
C SER A 449 -0.59 -5.37 18.52
N ASP A 450 -0.77 -6.45 19.28
CA ASP A 450 -1.86 -7.42 19.01
C ASP A 450 -3.22 -6.73 19.28
N PRO A 451 -4.11 -6.56 18.28
CA PRO A 451 -5.39 -5.87 18.48
C PRO A 451 -6.23 -6.45 19.62
N ASN A 452 -6.21 -7.78 19.77
CA ASN A 452 -7.08 -8.54 20.68
C ASN A 452 -6.71 -8.36 22.17
N LYS A 453 -5.56 -7.75 22.48
CA LYS A 453 -4.99 -7.67 23.83
C LYS A 453 -4.80 -6.21 24.27
N PRO A 454 -5.00 -5.87 25.56
CA PRO A 454 -4.77 -4.52 26.04
C PRO A 454 -3.28 -4.14 25.96
N LEU A 455 -3.00 -3.00 25.32
CA LEU A 455 -1.67 -2.39 25.26
C LEU A 455 -1.57 -1.33 26.36
N TYR A 456 -0.43 -1.29 27.06
CA TYR A 456 -0.13 -0.31 28.11
C TYR A 456 1.12 0.49 27.75
N LEU A 457 1.22 1.70 28.31
CA LEU A 457 2.40 2.57 28.29
C LEU A 457 2.63 3.10 29.70
N ASN A 458 3.79 2.78 30.29
CA ASN A 458 4.11 3.04 31.69
C ASN A 458 2.97 2.62 32.65
N GLY A 459 2.37 1.45 32.40
CA GLY A 459 1.25 0.88 33.16
C GLY A 459 -0.15 1.43 32.81
N ASN A 460 -0.25 2.51 32.02
CA ASN A 460 -1.54 3.10 31.64
C ASN A 460 -2.02 2.53 30.29
N GLN A 461 -3.27 2.08 30.20
CA GLN A 461 -3.79 1.45 28.98
C GLN A 461 -3.96 2.46 27.83
N ILE A 462 -3.37 2.19 26.67
CA ILE A 462 -3.62 2.94 25.43
C ILE A 462 -4.98 2.52 24.86
N LYS A 463 -5.89 3.49 24.69
CA LYS A 463 -7.23 3.28 24.12
C LYS A 463 -7.32 3.63 22.63
N THR A 464 -6.53 4.59 22.14
CA THR A 464 -6.50 4.99 20.72
C THR A 464 -5.73 3.96 19.88
N ARG A 465 -6.48 3.00 19.34
CA ARG A 465 -5.99 1.86 18.57
C ARG A 465 -6.97 1.54 17.43
N SER A 466 -6.47 0.99 16.32
CA SER A 466 -7.31 0.44 15.24
C SER A 466 -7.58 -1.05 15.43
N ASP A 467 -8.51 -1.62 14.65
CA ASP A 467 -8.87 -3.05 14.68
C ASP A 467 -7.73 -3.97 14.20
N GLU A 468 -6.74 -3.42 13.51
CA GLU A 468 -5.48 -4.08 13.09
C GLU A 468 -4.40 -4.01 14.18
N GLY A 469 -4.64 -3.28 15.27
CA GLY A 469 -3.72 -3.16 16.40
C GLY A 469 -2.66 -2.07 16.24
N TYR A 470 -2.81 -1.18 15.25
CA TYR A 470 -2.07 0.07 15.19
C TYR A 470 -2.44 0.94 16.38
N PHE A 471 -1.48 1.66 16.97
CA PHE A 471 -1.73 2.52 18.13
C PHE A 471 -1.05 3.88 17.98
N GLY A 472 -1.60 4.90 18.65
CA GLY A 472 -1.04 6.25 18.66
C GLY A 472 -1.47 7.04 19.89
N THR A 473 -0.52 7.64 20.61
CA THR A 473 -0.78 8.44 21.81
C THR A 473 0.25 9.53 22.01
N ILE A 474 -0.18 10.71 22.47
CA ILE A 474 0.72 11.75 22.96
C ILE A 474 1.10 11.51 24.44
N VAL A 475 2.34 11.86 24.81
CA VAL A 475 2.81 11.93 26.21
C VAL A 475 3.40 13.31 26.51
N SER A 476 3.36 13.72 27.77
CA SER A 476 4.15 14.85 28.28
C SER A 476 5.56 14.41 28.68
N LEU A 477 6.55 15.29 28.53
CA LEU A 477 7.95 15.05 28.84
C LEU A 477 8.44 16.01 29.94
N SER A 478 9.00 15.45 31.01
CA SER A 478 9.80 16.17 32.00
C SER A 478 11.18 16.51 31.45
N GLU A 479 11.84 17.53 31.99
CA GLU A 479 13.25 17.81 31.67
C GLU A 479 14.14 16.61 32.04
N GLY A 480 15.15 16.32 31.20
CA GLY A 480 16.01 15.15 31.37
C GLY A 480 15.45 13.86 30.77
N PRO A 481 15.80 12.67 31.30
CA PRO A 481 15.44 11.38 30.72
C PRO A 481 14.00 10.97 31.02
N ASN A 482 13.21 10.73 29.98
CA ASN A 482 11.86 10.16 30.07
C ASN A 482 11.91 8.71 29.58
N ALA A 483 11.60 7.76 30.45
CA ALA A 483 11.46 6.35 30.09
C ALA A 483 10.01 6.05 29.67
N LEU A 484 9.84 5.47 28.49
CA LEU A 484 8.55 5.20 27.87
C LEU A 484 8.50 3.71 27.50
N THR A 485 7.98 2.90 28.41
CA THR A 485 7.88 1.43 28.28
C THR A 485 6.46 1.05 27.89
N LEU A 486 6.29 0.52 26.68
CA LEU A 486 5.05 -0.16 26.30
C LEU A 486 5.09 -1.63 26.73
N SER A 487 3.93 -2.17 27.10
CA SER A 487 3.78 -3.58 27.48
C SER A 487 2.43 -4.17 27.06
N GLN A 488 2.46 -5.47 26.75
CA GLN A 488 1.33 -6.28 26.31
C GLN A 488 1.68 -7.76 26.52
N GLU A 489 0.89 -8.49 27.32
CA GLU A 489 1.07 -9.94 27.62
C GLU A 489 2.52 -10.38 27.87
N GLY A 490 3.23 -9.68 28.75
CA GLY A 490 4.62 -10.00 29.12
C GLY A 490 5.68 -9.63 28.08
N SER A 491 5.29 -9.10 26.92
CA SER A 491 6.19 -8.41 26.00
C SER A 491 6.37 -6.95 26.45
N TYR A 492 7.60 -6.42 26.30
CA TYR A 492 7.96 -5.07 26.71
C TYR A 492 8.87 -4.40 25.66
N ILE A 493 8.68 -3.10 25.44
CA ILE A 493 9.61 -2.29 24.63
C ILE A 493 9.73 -0.88 25.22
N THR A 494 10.96 -0.45 25.49
CA THR A 494 11.25 0.87 26.08
C THR A 494 11.87 1.82 25.05
N ARG A 495 11.54 3.10 25.18
CA ARG A 495 12.22 4.23 24.53
C ARG A 495 12.63 5.26 25.58
N MET A 496 13.83 5.82 25.41
CA MET A 496 14.31 6.96 26.20
C MET A 496 14.21 8.23 25.35
N ILE A 497 13.45 9.22 25.83
CA ILE A 497 13.41 10.56 25.25
C ILE A 497 14.06 11.53 26.24
N TYR A 498 15.18 12.12 25.83
CA TYR A 498 15.93 13.08 26.63
C TYR A 498 15.49 14.50 26.27
N ARG A 499 14.71 15.14 27.14
CA ARG A 499 14.27 16.52 26.97
C ARG A 499 15.35 17.49 27.47
N GLN A 500 15.68 18.52 26.69
CA GLN A 500 16.71 19.50 27.02
C GLN A 500 16.24 20.96 26.76
N ASN A 501 16.09 21.74 27.83
CA ASN A 501 15.92 23.19 27.74
C ASN A 501 17.20 23.89 27.23
N ASN A 502 17.22 24.22 25.93
CA ASN A 502 18.29 24.99 25.27
C ASN A 502 18.28 26.49 25.64
N VAL A 503 18.38 26.82 26.93
CA VAL A 503 18.63 28.20 27.38
C VAL A 503 20.07 28.57 27.02
N GLN A 504 20.23 29.45 26.04
CA GLN A 504 21.54 29.85 25.52
C GLN A 504 22.36 30.63 26.57
N LYS A 505 23.23 29.92 27.29
CA LYS A 505 24.09 30.49 28.34
C LYS A 505 25.11 31.49 27.77
N PRO A 506 25.46 32.57 28.48
CA PRO A 506 26.42 33.56 28.01
C PRO A 506 27.79 32.94 27.70
N THR A 507 28.31 33.16 26.49
CA THR A 507 29.60 32.59 26.06
C THR A 507 30.75 33.22 26.86
N LYS A 508 31.42 32.44 27.71
CA LYS A 508 32.60 32.88 28.45
C LYS A 508 33.79 33.03 27.50
N MET A 509 34.53 34.13 27.63
CA MET A 509 35.69 34.47 26.80
C MET A 509 36.98 34.25 27.57
N SER A 510 38.02 33.72 26.91
CA SER A 510 39.36 33.55 27.50
C SER A 510 40.15 34.86 27.61
N SER A 511 39.84 35.84 26.77
CA SER A 511 40.51 37.15 26.75
C SER A 511 39.60 38.24 26.17
N PRO A 512 39.88 39.54 26.40
CA PRO A 512 39.18 40.63 25.72
C PRO A 512 39.58 40.69 24.23
N ASN A 513 38.67 40.27 23.35
CA ASN A 513 38.83 40.39 21.90
C ASN A 513 37.50 40.72 21.20
N ILE A 514 37.55 40.88 19.88
CA ILE A 514 36.38 40.76 18.99
C ILE A 514 36.62 39.50 18.16
N PRO A 515 35.80 38.44 18.27
CA PRO A 515 35.98 37.24 17.45
C PRO A 515 35.75 37.57 15.96
N ALA A 516 36.68 37.20 15.08
CA ALA A 516 36.55 37.42 13.63
C ALA A 516 35.30 36.73 13.03
N SER A 517 34.84 35.63 13.63
CA SER A 517 33.56 34.99 13.32
C SER A 517 32.35 35.89 13.60
N SER A 518 32.42 36.81 14.57
CA SER A 518 31.27 37.59 15.04
C SER A 518 30.96 38.88 14.27
N VAL A 519 31.93 39.46 13.56
CA VAL A 519 31.72 40.73 12.82
C VAL A 519 30.87 40.54 11.57
N PHE A 520 29.88 41.41 11.38
CA PHE A 520 28.94 41.41 10.24
C PHE A 520 29.12 42.72 9.43
N PRO A 521 29.02 42.76 8.09
CA PRO A 521 28.51 41.71 7.20
C PRO A 521 29.49 40.55 6.96
N LYS A 522 28.94 39.44 6.47
CA LYS A 522 29.67 38.23 6.04
C LYS A 522 29.68 38.00 4.53
N SER A 523 28.86 38.75 3.81
CA SER A 523 28.75 38.79 2.35
C SER A 523 28.70 40.25 1.92
N LYS A 524 29.03 40.55 0.66
CA LYS A 524 28.96 41.90 0.11
C LYS A 524 27.56 42.50 0.29
N VAL A 525 27.49 43.71 0.84
CA VAL A 525 26.23 44.46 1.01
C VAL A 525 26.23 45.71 0.13
N PHE A 526 25.17 45.93 -0.62
CA PHE A 526 24.84 47.21 -1.24
C PHE A 526 23.37 47.55 -0.97
N LEU A 527 23.11 48.77 -0.53
CA LEU A 527 21.78 49.24 -0.12
C LEU A 527 21.24 50.30 -1.09
N SER A 528 19.91 50.35 -1.31
CA SER A 528 19.30 51.56 -1.85
C SER A 528 19.37 52.71 -0.83
N VAL A 529 19.38 53.95 -1.31
CA VAL A 529 19.35 55.15 -0.46
C VAL A 529 18.17 55.09 0.52
N GLY A 530 18.43 55.34 1.82
CA GLY A 530 17.44 55.28 2.89
C GLY A 530 17.21 53.88 3.50
N GLU A 531 17.72 52.80 2.90
CA GLU A 531 17.62 51.47 3.50
C GLU A 531 18.57 51.28 4.68
N LYS A 532 18.28 50.28 5.52
CA LYS A 532 18.95 50.06 6.81
C LYS A 532 19.67 48.71 6.87
N ILE A 533 20.77 48.67 7.62
CA ILE A 533 21.47 47.44 8.00
C ILE A 533 21.92 47.48 9.46
N THR A 534 21.68 46.39 10.19
CA THR A 534 22.20 46.21 11.55
C THR A 534 23.63 45.68 11.48
N LEU A 535 24.60 46.59 11.59
CA LEU A 535 26.01 46.25 11.81
C LEU A 535 26.16 45.61 13.19
N SER A 536 26.93 44.52 13.31
CA SER A 536 27.10 43.81 14.59
C SER A 536 28.47 43.17 14.77
N CYS A 537 28.87 42.99 16.04
CA CYS A 537 30.01 42.17 16.46
C CYS A 537 29.78 41.63 17.88
N GLN A 538 30.55 40.63 18.30
CA GLN A 538 30.63 40.23 19.70
C GLN A 538 31.87 40.83 20.38
N ALA A 539 31.71 41.26 21.62
CA ALA A 539 32.78 41.77 22.48
C ALA A 539 32.40 41.54 23.95
N PRO A 540 33.32 41.70 24.93
CA PRO A 540 32.97 41.60 26.34
C PRO A 540 31.79 42.48 26.75
N ALA A 541 30.91 41.96 27.61
CA ALA A 541 29.90 42.76 28.29
C ALA A 541 30.59 43.89 29.10
N GLY A 542 30.10 45.12 28.94
CA GLY A 542 30.74 46.32 29.50
C GLY A 542 31.90 46.90 28.66
N SER A 543 32.17 46.39 27.45
CA SER A 543 33.01 47.09 26.47
C SER A 543 32.36 48.37 25.96
N ASN A 544 33.17 49.41 25.73
CA ASN A 544 32.79 50.48 24.79
C ASN A 544 33.13 50.00 23.38
N VAL A 545 32.15 50.00 22.46
CA VAL A 545 32.33 49.46 21.11
C VAL A 545 31.87 50.48 20.06
N THR A 546 32.67 50.62 19.01
CA THR A 546 32.42 51.54 17.89
C THR A 546 32.70 50.85 16.56
N VAL A 547 32.04 51.30 15.50
CA VAL A 547 32.28 50.85 14.12
C VAL A 547 32.59 52.05 13.22
N LYS A 548 33.62 51.94 12.38
CA LYS A 548 33.94 52.92 11.33
C LYS A 548 33.47 52.40 9.96
N LEU A 549 32.75 53.24 9.20
CA LEU A 549 32.27 52.94 7.84
C LEU A 549 32.07 54.26 7.07
N GLY A 550 32.43 54.29 5.78
CA GLY A 550 32.21 55.48 4.94
C GLY A 550 32.90 56.75 5.47
N GLY A 551 34.09 56.59 6.07
CA GLY A 551 34.82 57.65 6.77
C GLY A 551 34.36 57.91 8.22
N ASN A 552 33.05 57.81 8.48
CA ASN A 552 32.40 58.11 9.76
C ASN A 552 32.60 57.01 10.82
N LYS A 553 32.43 57.38 12.11
CA LYS A 553 32.54 56.48 13.27
C LYS A 553 31.26 56.54 14.11
N TYR A 554 30.75 55.37 14.48
CA TYR A 554 29.46 55.20 15.16
C TYR A 554 29.60 54.38 16.44
N THR A 555 28.87 54.73 17.50
CA THR A 555 28.85 53.98 18.78
C THR A 555 27.79 52.88 18.75
N MET A 556 28.17 51.67 19.15
CA MET A 556 27.30 50.49 19.12
C MET A 556 26.65 50.22 20.48
N LYS A 557 25.42 49.73 20.48
CA LYS A 557 24.64 49.39 21.69
C LYS A 557 24.79 47.88 21.99
N PRO A 558 25.11 47.47 23.23
CA PRO A 558 25.10 46.06 23.61
C PRO A 558 23.65 45.53 23.69
N LYS A 559 23.45 44.25 23.37
CA LYS A 559 22.26 43.51 23.83
C LYS A 559 22.39 43.21 25.34
N PRO A 560 21.31 43.27 26.13
CA PRO A 560 21.32 42.84 27.53
C PRO A 560 21.69 41.36 27.66
N VAL A 561 22.50 41.01 28.66
CA VAL A 561 22.86 39.62 28.99
C VAL A 561 23.03 39.48 30.50
N SER A 562 22.34 38.54 31.12
CA SER A 562 22.47 38.25 32.56
C SER A 562 23.69 37.35 32.81
N THR A 563 24.75 37.89 33.41
CA THR A 563 25.99 37.15 33.70
C THR A 563 26.09 36.75 35.17
N SER A 564 25.93 35.45 35.46
CA SER A 564 26.09 34.90 36.81
C SER A 564 27.54 34.46 37.08
N GLY A 565 28.24 35.15 37.98
CA GLY A 565 29.57 34.78 38.46
C GLY A 565 30.75 35.44 37.72
N SER A 566 31.97 35.23 38.20
CA SER A 566 33.18 35.92 37.72
C SER A 566 33.69 35.42 36.36
N GLY A 567 34.00 36.36 35.47
CA GLY A 567 34.54 36.05 34.14
C GLY A 567 34.45 37.22 33.16
N ILE A 568 34.92 36.96 31.94
CA ILE A 568 34.63 37.78 30.75
C ILE A 568 33.53 37.01 29.99
N TYR A 569 32.43 37.67 29.64
CA TYR A 569 31.34 37.06 28.86
C TYR A 569 31.06 37.91 27.63
N ALA A 570 30.79 37.28 26.49
CA ALA A 570 30.45 37.96 25.27
C ALA A 570 29.00 38.51 25.32
N THR A 571 28.81 39.73 24.82
CA THR A 571 27.51 40.19 24.31
C THR A 571 27.65 40.59 22.84
N THR A 572 26.53 40.60 22.13
CA THR A 572 26.46 41.16 20.77
C THR A 572 26.19 42.66 20.86
N PHE A 573 27.09 43.45 20.27
CA PHE A 573 26.89 44.88 20.06
C PHE A 573 26.29 45.10 18.66
N THR A 574 25.37 46.06 18.55
CA THR A 574 24.68 46.40 17.31
C THR A 574 24.65 47.90 17.04
N TYR A 575 24.65 48.29 15.76
CA TYR A 575 24.35 49.65 15.30
C TYR A 575 23.52 49.59 14.02
N GLU A 576 22.42 50.33 13.96
CA GLU A 576 21.58 50.44 12.77
C GLU A 576 22.12 51.56 11.87
N PHE A 577 22.81 51.17 10.80
CA PHE A 577 23.29 52.09 9.77
C PHE A 577 22.20 52.32 8.72
N THR A 578 21.95 53.58 8.37
CA THR A 578 21.03 53.96 7.28
C THR A 578 21.84 54.47 6.09
N ALA A 579 21.54 53.96 4.89
CA ALA A 579 22.25 54.29 3.65
C ALA A 579 22.07 55.78 3.28
N PRO A 580 23.13 56.60 3.26
CA PRO A 580 23.02 58.03 2.98
C PRO A 580 22.66 58.32 1.52
N SER A 581 22.08 59.50 1.29
CA SER A 581 21.84 60.06 -0.03
C SER A 581 23.10 60.72 -0.60
N TYR A 582 23.19 60.75 -1.93
CA TYR A 582 24.30 61.36 -2.68
C TYR A 582 23.75 62.11 -3.90
N SER A 583 24.49 63.12 -4.35
CA SER A 583 24.17 63.94 -5.52
C SER A 583 25.01 63.58 -6.75
N GLY A 584 24.69 64.20 -7.89
CA GLY A 584 25.33 63.97 -9.18
C GLY A 584 24.86 62.69 -9.88
N THR A 585 25.60 62.26 -10.91
CA THR A 585 25.25 61.12 -11.76
C THR A 585 25.02 59.84 -10.95
N PRO A 586 23.89 59.12 -11.15
CA PRO A 586 23.62 57.85 -10.47
C PRO A 586 24.71 56.81 -10.68
N ARG A 587 25.23 56.27 -9.57
CA ARG A 587 26.35 55.35 -9.52
C ARG A 587 26.28 54.44 -8.30
N ASN A 588 27.14 53.43 -8.26
CA ASN A 588 27.41 52.64 -7.06
C ASN A 588 28.52 53.32 -6.25
N ILE A 589 28.40 53.29 -4.92
CA ILE A 589 29.33 53.94 -3.99
C ILE A 589 29.80 52.90 -2.97
N ASP A 590 31.10 52.66 -2.90
CA ASP A 590 31.72 51.76 -1.93
C ASP A 590 32.07 52.54 -0.64
N LEU A 591 31.56 52.10 0.51
CA LEU A 591 31.86 52.71 1.82
C LEU A 591 33.02 52.01 2.55
N GLY A 592 33.56 50.93 1.97
CA GLY A 592 34.57 50.07 2.55
C GLY A 592 34.00 48.93 3.42
N ALA A 593 34.89 48.15 4.00
CA ALA A 593 34.54 47.15 5.01
C ALA A 593 34.39 47.81 6.39
N PRO A 594 33.30 47.56 7.14
CA PRO A 594 33.15 48.06 8.50
C PRO A 594 34.31 47.64 9.42
N VAL A 595 34.91 48.60 10.12
CA VAL A 595 36.01 48.38 11.06
C VAL A 595 35.48 48.50 12.50
N TYR A 596 35.43 47.39 13.22
CA TYR A 596 34.96 47.34 14.61
C TYR A 596 36.11 47.55 15.57
N THR A 597 35.96 48.45 16.54
CA THR A 597 36.93 48.68 17.62
C THR A 597 36.22 48.64 18.96
N MET A 598 36.70 47.78 19.86
CA MET A 598 36.26 47.71 21.25
C MET A 598 37.37 48.18 22.20
N THR A 599 36.96 48.72 23.34
CA THR A 599 37.82 48.99 24.50
C THR A 599 37.17 48.40 25.75
N TYR A 600 37.90 47.55 26.46
CA TYR A 600 37.49 46.89 27.71
C TYR A 600 38.65 46.93 28.72
N LYS A 601 38.43 47.57 29.88
CA LYS A 601 39.43 47.67 30.97
C LYS A 601 40.84 48.03 30.47
N LYS A 602 40.95 49.14 29.72
CA LYS A 602 42.15 49.65 29.03
C LYS A 602 42.70 48.80 27.86
N VAL A 603 42.23 47.57 27.64
CA VAL A 603 42.57 46.78 26.45
C VAL A 603 41.72 47.24 25.27
N THR A 604 42.35 47.65 24.16
CA THR A 604 41.68 47.97 22.90
C THR A 604 42.01 46.92 21.85
N LYS A 605 41.00 46.48 21.08
CA LYS A 605 41.16 45.58 19.92
C LYS A 605 40.29 46.03 18.76
N THR A 606 40.78 45.82 17.55
CA THR A 606 40.10 46.13 16.30
C THR A 606 39.96 44.88 15.44
N GLN A 607 38.82 44.74 14.76
CA GLN A 607 38.54 43.67 13.80
C GLN A 607 37.76 44.26 12.62
N THR A 608 38.27 44.09 11.40
CA THR A 608 37.56 44.47 10.17
C THR A 608 36.59 43.37 9.77
N ALA A 609 35.42 43.72 9.23
CA ALA A 609 34.54 42.77 8.55
C ALA A 609 35.25 42.16 7.33
N PRO A 610 34.95 40.90 6.94
CA PRO A 610 35.50 40.32 5.72
C PRO A 610 34.98 41.01 4.45
N GLU A 611 33.84 41.71 4.53
CA GLU A 611 33.09 42.19 3.38
C GLU A 611 32.66 43.66 3.48
N LYS A 612 32.39 44.24 2.32
CA LYS A 612 32.12 45.68 2.16
C LYS A 612 30.64 46.02 2.26
N VAL A 613 30.36 47.26 2.67
CA VAL A 613 29.03 47.89 2.56
C VAL A 613 29.12 49.01 1.52
N GLY A 614 28.09 49.14 0.67
CA GLY A 614 27.96 50.20 -0.31
C GLY A 614 26.54 50.71 -0.47
N VAL A 615 26.37 51.73 -1.32
CA VAL A 615 25.09 52.34 -1.68
C VAL A 615 24.90 52.30 -3.19
N ILE A 616 23.70 51.97 -3.65
CA ILE A 616 23.26 52.07 -5.04
C ILE A 616 22.34 53.28 -5.14
N MET A 617 22.73 54.27 -5.93
CA MET A 617 21.85 55.41 -6.23
C MET A 617 20.69 54.98 -7.13
N LYS A 618 19.50 55.57 -6.93
CA LYS A 618 18.35 55.36 -7.81
C LYS A 618 18.72 55.70 -9.25
N GLY A 619 18.56 54.75 -10.16
CA GLY A 619 18.96 54.91 -11.57
C GLY A 619 20.44 54.64 -11.88
N SER A 620 21.21 54.07 -10.94
CA SER A 620 22.55 53.56 -11.23
C SER A 620 22.49 52.53 -12.37
N PRO A 621 23.40 52.56 -13.36
CA PRO A 621 23.42 51.64 -14.49
C PRO A 621 24.03 50.27 -14.10
N PHE A 622 23.59 49.70 -12.97
CA PHE A 622 24.07 48.44 -12.43
C PHE A 622 23.03 47.35 -12.66
N PHE A 623 23.44 46.24 -13.28
CA PHE A 623 22.55 45.23 -13.86
C PHE A 623 22.96 43.82 -13.45
N ALA A 624 21.98 42.93 -13.33
CA ALA A 624 22.16 41.49 -13.19
C ALA A 624 21.65 40.79 -14.44
N LYS A 625 22.46 39.91 -15.03
CA LYS A 625 22.10 39.03 -16.16
C LYS A 625 22.01 37.59 -15.67
N VAL A 626 20.89 36.91 -15.90
CA VAL A 626 20.69 35.49 -15.53
C VAL A 626 21.64 34.58 -16.32
N THR A 627 22.33 33.67 -15.63
CA THR A 627 23.34 32.77 -16.22
C THR A 627 22.92 31.31 -16.23
N THR A 628 22.10 30.87 -15.27
CA THR A 628 21.48 29.53 -15.28
C THR A 628 20.30 29.49 -16.25
N ASP A 629 19.92 28.29 -16.71
CA ASP A 629 18.82 28.12 -17.68
C ASP A 629 17.48 28.59 -17.10
N ILE A 630 17.26 28.29 -15.81
CA ILE A 630 16.19 28.83 -14.96
C ILE A 630 16.83 29.38 -13.68
N ALA A 631 16.28 30.45 -13.13
CA ALA A 631 16.65 31.02 -11.84
C ALA A 631 15.40 31.39 -11.04
N ASN A 632 15.30 30.89 -9.81
CA ASN A 632 14.22 31.22 -8.89
C ASN A 632 14.45 32.59 -8.24
N THR A 633 13.40 33.41 -8.17
CA THR A 633 13.36 34.66 -7.41
C THR A 633 12.53 34.51 -6.13
N TYR A 634 12.74 35.41 -5.16
CA TYR A 634 12.19 35.32 -3.81
C TYR A 634 11.75 36.70 -3.30
N ALA A 635 10.69 36.76 -2.49
CA ALA A 635 10.22 38.02 -1.91
C ALA A 635 11.20 38.61 -0.87
N THR A 636 12.03 37.78 -0.25
CA THR A 636 13.10 38.19 0.67
C THR A 636 14.39 37.40 0.42
N THR A 637 15.43 37.60 1.24
CA THR A 637 16.64 36.77 1.23
C THR A 637 16.50 35.48 2.04
N ASN A 638 15.39 35.29 2.74
CA ASN A 638 14.95 33.98 3.23
C ASN A 638 14.16 33.25 2.13
N THR A 639 14.39 31.94 1.98
CA THR A 639 13.78 31.11 0.93
C THR A 639 12.82 30.04 1.47
N SER A 640 12.48 30.06 2.76
CA SER A 640 11.50 29.13 3.37
C SER A 640 10.15 29.17 2.66
N ASP A 641 9.73 30.36 2.26
CA ASP A 641 8.38 30.64 1.75
C ASP A 641 8.24 30.26 0.26
N GLY A 642 9.27 29.62 -0.29
CA GLY A 642 9.36 29.19 -1.68
C GLY A 642 9.75 30.30 -2.66
N ALA A 643 9.86 29.93 -3.93
CA ALA A 643 10.12 30.87 -5.00
C ALA A 643 8.86 31.64 -5.39
N ALA A 644 9.00 32.91 -5.75
CA ALA A 644 7.93 33.74 -6.29
C ALA A 644 7.77 33.53 -7.80
N TYR A 645 8.86 33.69 -8.57
CA TYR A 645 8.85 33.59 -10.03
C TYR A 645 10.11 32.91 -10.57
N GLU A 646 10.00 32.31 -11.76
CA GLU A 646 11.14 31.84 -12.56
C GLU A 646 11.59 32.96 -13.51
N LEU A 647 12.90 33.18 -13.61
CA LEU A 647 13.54 33.98 -14.67
C LEU A 647 14.47 33.08 -15.51
N TYR A 648 14.65 33.42 -16.78
CA TYR A 648 15.35 32.58 -17.76
C TYR A 648 16.69 33.17 -18.21
N LYS A 649 17.57 32.30 -18.69
CA LYS A 649 18.93 32.64 -19.13
C LYS A 649 19.01 33.86 -20.04
N GLY A 650 19.92 34.77 -19.71
CA GLY A 650 20.15 35.99 -20.47
C GLY A 650 19.11 37.09 -20.30
N MET A 651 18.05 36.89 -19.49
CA MET A 651 17.25 38.00 -18.96
C MET A 651 18.11 38.97 -18.15
N VAL A 652 17.78 40.27 -18.20
CA VAL A 652 18.48 41.35 -17.51
C VAL A 652 17.48 42.24 -16.75
N ASP A 653 17.79 42.53 -15.48
CA ASP A 653 17.12 43.56 -14.69
C ASP A 653 18.18 44.42 -13.96
N ARG A 654 17.82 45.63 -13.52
CA ARG A 654 18.65 46.49 -12.69
C ARG A 654 18.78 45.95 -11.27
N ILE A 655 19.92 46.23 -10.65
CA ILE A 655 20.18 45.91 -9.26
C ILE A 655 19.79 47.10 -8.38
N THR A 656 19.00 46.85 -7.34
CA THR A 656 18.61 47.85 -6.33
C THR A 656 19.26 47.60 -4.97
N ALA A 657 19.63 46.35 -4.65
CA ALA A 657 20.38 46.00 -3.44
C ALA A 657 21.17 44.68 -3.62
N ILE A 658 22.11 44.41 -2.71
CA ILE A 658 22.81 43.14 -2.54
C ILE A 658 22.93 42.87 -1.04
N ARG A 659 22.62 41.67 -0.58
CA ARG A 659 22.91 41.16 0.79
C ARG A 659 22.75 39.64 0.83
N ASP A 660 23.31 38.99 1.84
CA ASP A 660 23.07 37.56 2.14
C ASP A 660 23.39 36.57 1.00
N ASN A 661 24.25 36.96 0.05
CA ASN A 661 24.49 36.26 -1.24
C ASN A 661 23.30 36.24 -2.21
N PHE A 662 22.43 37.25 -2.12
CA PHE A 662 21.38 37.57 -3.08
C PHE A 662 21.54 39.00 -3.63
N VAL A 663 20.94 39.22 -4.79
CA VAL A 663 20.80 40.50 -5.47
C VAL A 663 19.31 40.84 -5.55
N ARG A 664 18.90 42.04 -5.14
CA ARG A 664 17.54 42.54 -5.39
C ARG A 664 17.49 43.22 -6.74
N LEU A 665 16.52 42.82 -7.55
CA LEU A 665 16.26 43.34 -8.87
C LEU A 665 15.40 44.63 -8.80
N SER A 666 15.01 45.24 -9.94
CA SER A 666 14.14 46.43 -9.91
C SER A 666 12.68 46.07 -9.66
N SER A 667 12.28 44.88 -10.08
CA SER A 667 11.07 44.15 -9.66
C SER A 667 10.92 43.93 -8.13
N GLY A 668 11.90 44.33 -7.32
CA GLY A 668 11.91 44.16 -5.86
C GLY A 668 12.16 42.73 -5.38
N GLN A 669 12.13 41.75 -6.28
CA GLN A 669 12.44 40.35 -6.02
C GLN A 669 13.95 40.14 -5.84
N TRP A 670 14.31 39.15 -5.02
CA TRP A 670 15.69 38.72 -4.76
C TRP A 670 16.04 37.49 -5.58
N ILE A 671 17.21 37.47 -6.21
CA ILE A 671 17.78 36.34 -6.94
C ILE A 671 19.13 35.95 -6.33
N LYS A 672 19.47 34.66 -6.31
CA LYS A 672 20.75 34.18 -5.76
C LYS A 672 21.92 34.70 -6.61
N SER A 673 22.97 35.21 -5.97
CA SER A 673 24.15 35.74 -6.65
C SER A 673 24.91 34.70 -7.48
N SER A 674 24.65 33.40 -7.27
CA SER A 674 25.21 32.29 -8.07
C SER A 674 24.45 32.00 -9.37
N SER A 675 23.25 32.57 -9.57
CA SER A 675 22.41 32.37 -10.77
C SER A 675 22.51 33.52 -11.77
N ILE A 676 23.38 34.50 -11.51
CA ILE A 676 23.49 35.77 -12.24
C ILE A 676 24.95 36.23 -12.34
N ASN A 677 25.27 37.01 -13.37
CA ASN A 677 26.46 37.86 -13.41
C ASN A 677 26.04 39.33 -13.19
N THR A 678 26.77 40.07 -12.36
CA THR A 678 26.56 41.53 -12.17
C THR A 678 27.55 42.35 -13.00
N TYR A 679 27.09 43.49 -13.55
CA TYR A 679 27.94 44.41 -14.30
C TYR A 679 27.38 45.84 -14.27
N THR A 680 28.25 46.82 -14.48
CA THR A 680 27.88 48.23 -14.65
C THR A 680 27.97 48.61 -16.13
N SER A 681 26.92 49.21 -16.68
CA SER A 681 26.90 49.75 -18.05
C SER A 681 27.38 51.20 -18.08
N THR A 682 27.86 51.65 -19.23
CA THR A 682 28.05 53.08 -19.55
C THR A 682 26.72 53.79 -19.83
N THR A 683 25.66 53.06 -20.18
CA THR A 683 24.33 53.57 -20.48
C THR A 683 23.35 53.36 -19.31
N SER A 684 22.53 54.36 -19.01
CA SER A 684 21.45 54.27 -18.01
C SER A 684 20.04 54.28 -18.62
N THR A 685 19.90 53.76 -19.84
CA THR A 685 18.60 53.41 -20.43
C THR A 685 18.16 52.02 -19.95
N LEU A 686 16.89 51.90 -19.54
CA LEU A 686 16.21 50.59 -19.53
C LEU A 686 15.84 50.21 -20.98
N PRO A 687 15.61 48.92 -21.29
CA PRO A 687 14.98 48.56 -22.55
C PRO A 687 13.59 49.21 -22.69
N ALA A 688 13.17 49.47 -23.93
CA ALA A 688 11.77 49.74 -24.25
C ALA A 688 11.11 48.53 -24.91
N VAL A 689 9.80 48.36 -24.68
CA VAL A 689 8.90 47.55 -25.50
C VAL A 689 8.40 48.41 -26.65
N ASN A 690 8.71 48.04 -27.88
CA ASN A 690 8.41 48.82 -29.08
C ASN A 690 7.18 48.32 -29.86
N LYS A 691 6.85 47.02 -29.75
CA LYS A 691 5.70 46.40 -30.41
C LYS A 691 5.10 45.30 -29.54
N LEU A 692 3.76 45.25 -29.48
CA LEU A 692 2.99 44.12 -28.98
C LEU A 692 2.29 43.44 -30.17
N THR A 693 2.26 42.10 -30.18
CA THR A 693 1.47 41.30 -31.13
C THR A 693 0.69 40.25 -30.34
N TYR A 694 -0.64 40.21 -30.50
CA TYR A 694 -1.47 39.13 -29.98
C TYR A 694 -1.89 38.22 -31.13
N THR A 695 -1.64 36.92 -30.99
CA THR A 695 -1.89 35.91 -32.03
C THR A 695 -2.63 34.73 -31.41
N GLN A 696 -3.72 34.30 -32.05
CA GLN A 696 -4.45 33.11 -31.60
C GLN A 696 -3.91 31.82 -32.21
N GLY A 697 -3.97 30.73 -31.44
CA GLY A 697 -3.61 29.38 -31.87
C GLY A 697 -4.59 28.31 -31.36
N VAL A 698 -4.31 27.04 -31.67
CA VAL A 698 -5.26 25.93 -31.42
C VAL A 698 -5.40 25.59 -29.93
N ARG A 699 -4.27 25.36 -29.23
CA ARG A 699 -4.25 25.08 -27.77
C ARG A 699 -3.62 26.22 -26.94
N TRP A 700 -2.97 27.17 -27.60
CA TRP A 700 -2.27 28.29 -26.98
C TRP A 700 -2.53 29.56 -27.78
N ASP A 701 -2.81 30.66 -27.09
CA ASP A 701 -2.71 32.02 -27.63
C ASP A 701 -1.41 32.66 -27.14
N PHE A 702 -0.91 33.65 -27.88
CA PHE A 702 0.42 34.22 -27.68
C PHE A 702 0.33 35.75 -27.61
N LEU A 703 0.90 36.36 -26.57
CA LEU A 703 1.25 37.78 -26.57
C LEU A 703 2.76 37.92 -26.69
N GLU A 704 3.24 38.42 -27.82
CA GLU A 704 4.65 38.69 -28.09
C GLU A 704 4.96 40.18 -27.86
N LEU A 705 5.89 40.45 -26.94
CA LEU A 705 6.41 41.77 -26.60
C LEU A 705 7.81 41.88 -27.18
N GLU A 706 7.98 42.66 -28.25
CA GLU A 706 9.30 42.94 -28.82
C GLU A 706 10.05 43.98 -27.97
N THR A 707 11.32 43.71 -27.66
CA THR A 707 12.11 44.49 -26.71
C THR A 707 13.47 44.89 -27.27
N GLN A 708 13.90 46.13 -27.02
CA GLN A 708 15.21 46.62 -27.49
C GLN A 708 16.41 45.81 -26.97
N SER A 709 16.27 45.11 -25.84
CA SER A 709 17.22 44.10 -25.37
C SER A 709 16.52 43.08 -24.46
N ASN A 710 17.24 42.05 -24.00
CA ASN A 710 16.71 40.93 -23.22
C ASN A 710 16.30 41.33 -21.78
N ALA A 711 15.17 42.02 -21.62
CA ALA A 711 14.59 42.32 -20.31
C ALA A 711 14.24 41.04 -19.52
N ALA A 712 14.28 41.11 -18.20
CA ALA A 712 13.58 40.15 -17.34
C ALA A 712 12.06 40.31 -17.46
N ALA A 713 11.29 39.24 -17.30
CA ALA A 713 9.84 39.32 -17.28
C ALA A 713 9.26 38.20 -16.42
N TYR A 714 8.17 38.49 -15.71
CA TYR A 714 7.37 37.51 -14.98
C TYR A 714 5.89 37.81 -15.16
N ALA A 715 5.05 36.80 -14.95
CA ALA A 715 3.60 36.94 -15.04
C ALA A 715 2.89 36.24 -13.87
N ASN A 716 1.73 36.78 -13.48
CA ASN A 716 0.85 36.23 -12.46
C ASN A 716 -0.62 36.33 -12.90
N PHE A 717 -1.44 35.37 -12.50
CA PHE A 717 -2.88 35.37 -12.78
C PHE A 717 -3.67 35.37 -11.48
N ASP A 718 -4.63 36.29 -11.34
CA ASP A 718 -5.42 36.49 -10.10
C ASP A 718 -6.84 35.90 -10.17
N GLY A 719 -7.14 35.12 -11.21
CA GLY A 719 -8.47 34.57 -11.49
C GLY A 719 -9.26 35.37 -12.53
N LEU A 720 -8.94 36.65 -12.76
CA LEU A 720 -9.65 37.54 -13.68
C LEU A 720 -8.74 38.23 -14.70
N SER A 721 -7.46 38.42 -14.38
CA SER A 721 -6.49 39.11 -15.23
C SER A 721 -5.12 38.47 -15.17
N LEU A 722 -4.52 38.29 -16.35
CA LEU A 722 -3.13 37.87 -16.50
C LEU A 722 -2.26 39.13 -16.54
N LYS A 723 -1.43 39.33 -15.51
CA LYS A 723 -0.57 40.51 -15.35
C LYS A 723 0.87 40.15 -15.66
N ILE A 724 1.50 40.92 -16.55
CA ILE A 724 2.86 40.71 -17.04
C ILE A 724 3.68 41.93 -16.66
N ASN A 725 4.72 41.72 -15.86
CA ASN A 725 5.58 42.79 -15.34
C ASN A 725 6.97 42.70 -16.00
N ILE A 726 7.41 43.82 -16.58
CA ILE A 726 8.68 43.95 -17.31
C ILE A 726 9.39 45.26 -16.91
N PRO A 727 10.71 45.26 -16.60
CA PRO A 727 11.47 46.44 -16.20
C PRO A 727 11.89 47.26 -17.44
N ALA A 728 10.90 47.59 -18.26
CA ALA A 728 11.01 48.30 -19.51
C ALA A 728 9.97 49.42 -19.57
N SER A 729 10.26 50.51 -20.27
CA SER A 729 9.22 51.44 -20.72
C SER A 729 8.42 50.82 -21.87
N SER A 730 7.24 51.35 -22.17
CA SER A 730 6.49 50.99 -23.37
C SER A 730 6.22 52.20 -24.24
N THR A 731 6.41 52.02 -25.55
CA THR A 731 5.92 52.93 -26.60
C THR A 731 5.04 52.18 -27.61
N ALA A 732 4.66 50.94 -27.30
CA ALA A 732 3.92 50.06 -28.18
C ALA A 732 2.41 50.38 -28.13
N SER A 733 1.77 50.44 -29.29
CA SER A 733 0.31 50.41 -29.39
C SER A 733 -0.24 49.07 -28.87
N MET A 734 -1.41 49.08 -28.23
CA MET A 734 -2.08 47.84 -27.85
C MET A 734 -2.54 47.09 -29.12
N PRO A 735 -2.43 45.75 -29.17
CA PRO A 735 -2.89 44.98 -30.32
C PRO A 735 -4.42 44.95 -30.37
N ILE A 736 -4.98 44.92 -31.57
CA ILE A 736 -6.42 44.67 -31.76
C ILE A 736 -6.69 43.20 -31.42
N LEU A 737 -7.59 42.96 -30.48
CA LEU A 737 -8.01 41.61 -30.10
C LEU A 737 -8.99 41.05 -31.14
N PRO A 738 -8.85 39.78 -31.57
CA PRO A 738 -9.87 39.09 -32.36
C PRO A 738 -11.20 38.99 -31.61
N GLN A 739 -12.30 38.87 -32.36
CA GLN A 739 -13.66 38.75 -31.82
C GLN A 739 -13.81 37.57 -30.83
N ASP A 740 -13.11 36.46 -31.09
CA ASP A 740 -13.17 35.23 -30.30
C ASP A 740 -12.03 35.14 -29.25
N SER A 741 -11.53 36.29 -28.80
CA SER A 741 -10.44 36.39 -27.83
C SER A 741 -10.80 35.85 -26.44
N LEU A 742 -9.83 35.20 -25.79
CA LEU A 742 -9.90 34.84 -24.36
C LEU A 742 -10.01 36.08 -23.45
N PHE A 743 -9.51 37.22 -23.93
CA PHE A 743 -9.39 38.48 -23.20
C PHE A 743 -10.30 39.57 -23.80
N SER A 744 -10.86 40.41 -22.95
CA SER A 744 -11.72 41.55 -23.31
C SER A 744 -10.95 42.85 -23.46
N SER A 745 -9.86 43.04 -22.71
CA SER A 745 -8.93 44.17 -22.86
C SER A 745 -7.48 43.74 -22.64
N ILE A 746 -6.56 44.50 -23.26
CA ILE A 746 -5.14 44.55 -22.85
C ILE A 746 -4.83 46.01 -22.51
N GLU A 747 -4.42 46.25 -21.27
CA GLU A 747 -4.12 47.58 -20.75
C GLU A 747 -2.67 47.65 -20.27
N ALA A 748 -1.94 48.68 -20.67
CA ALA A 748 -0.58 48.95 -20.22
C ALA A 748 -0.57 50.07 -19.17
N SER A 749 0.12 49.84 -18.05
CA SER A 749 0.26 50.83 -16.98
C SER A 749 1.73 51.01 -16.58
N SER A 750 2.20 52.25 -16.65
CA SER A 750 3.54 52.64 -16.20
C SER A 750 3.67 52.50 -14.69
N LYS A 751 4.61 51.69 -14.23
CA LYS A 751 4.96 51.53 -12.81
C LYS A 751 6.25 52.30 -12.50
N SER A 752 6.57 52.45 -11.22
CA SER A 752 7.83 53.05 -10.74
C SER A 752 9.11 52.28 -11.12
N ILE A 753 8.95 51.07 -11.68
CA ILE A 753 10.00 50.09 -11.96
C ILE A 753 9.98 49.55 -13.41
N GLY A 754 9.01 49.95 -14.25
CA GLY A 754 8.79 49.36 -15.57
C GLY A 754 7.36 49.52 -16.07
N THR A 755 6.88 48.57 -16.87
CA THR A 755 5.49 48.52 -17.36
C THR A 755 4.82 47.25 -16.87
N GLU A 756 3.57 47.35 -16.45
CA GLU A 756 2.68 46.20 -16.24
C GLU A 756 1.63 46.18 -17.36
N TYR A 757 1.50 45.05 -18.04
CA TYR A 757 0.40 44.76 -18.96
C TYR A 757 -0.61 43.87 -18.25
N SER A 758 -1.88 44.28 -18.23
CA SER A 758 -2.98 43.51 -17.66
C SER A 758 -3.90 43.07 -18.79
N LEU A 759 -4.02 41.75 -18.98
CA LEU A 759 -4.95 41.14 -19.93
C LEU A 759 -6.18 40.69 -19.13
N ARG A 760 -7.30 41.41 -19.27
CA ARG A 760 -8.55 41.09 -18.59
C ARG A 760 -9.28 40.00 -19.36
N LEU A 761 -9.74 38.94 -18.71
CA LEU A 761 -10.53 37.90 -19.38
C LEU A 761 -11.85 38.47 -19.94
N SER A 762 -12.36 37.84 -21.00
CA SER A 762 -13.74 38.02 -21.44
C SER A 762 -14.68 37.29 -20.47
N ASP A 763 -15.91 37.77 -20.32
CA ASP A 763 -16.91 37.12 -19.48
C ASP A 763 -17.15 35.66 -19.95
N ASP A 764 -17.42 34.77 -19.00
CA ASP A 764 -17.53 33.32 -19.16
C ASP A 764 -16.30 32.61 -19.79
N LYS A 765 -15.14 33.27 -19.87
CA LYS A 765 -13.86 32.64 -20.28
C LYS A 765 -12.95 32.34 -19.08
N TYR A 766 -12.11 31.33 -19.25
CA TYR A 766 -11.03 30.96 -18.33
C TYR A 766 -9.80 30.49 -19.13
N ILE A 767 -8.70 30.21 -18.43
CA ILE A 767 -7.45 29.69 -19.01
C ILE A 767 -6.98 28.49 -18.22
N GLU A 768 -6.32 27.52 -18.88
CA GLU A 768 -5.76 26.33 -18.23
C GLU A 768 -4.25 26.45 -18.04
N GLY A 769 -3.79 27.68 -17.81
CA GLY A 769 -2.39 28.01 -17.51
C GLY A 769 -1.77 29.03 -18.46
N TYR A 770 -0.53 29.40 -18.14
CA TYR A 770 0.30 30.33 -18.90
C TYR A 770 1.79 30.09 -18.62
N TYR A 771 2.69 30.55 -19.48
CA TYR A 771 4.11 30.66 -19.14
C TYR A 771 4.82 31.78 -19.94
N VAL A 772 5.98 32.20 -19.42
CA VAL A 772 6.86 33.19 -20.06
C VAL A 772 7.93 32.44 -20.85
N GLU A 773 7.98 32.64 -22.16
CA GLU A 773 9.10 32.26 -23.01
C GLU A 773 10.01 33.48 -23.26
N LYS A 774 11.32 33.25 -23.18
CA LYS A 774 12.34 34.24 -23.50
C LYS A 774 12.93 33.95 -24.88
N LYS A 775 12.64 34.80 -25.87
CA LYS A 775 13.31 34.79 -27.19
C LYS A 775 14.49 35.77 -27.20
N GLN A 776 15.18 35.94 -28.33
CA GLN A 776 16.14 37.03 -28.48
C GLN A 776 15.38 38.34 -28.74
N ASN A 777 15.59 39.36 -27.91
CA ASN A 777 14.94 40.67 -28.03
C ASN A 777 13.39 40.60 -28.11
N SER A 778 12.80 39.58 -27.48
CA SER A 778 11.37 39.37 -27.37
C SER A 778 11.06 38.53 -26.13
N ILE A 779 9.90 38.81 -25.51
CA ILE A 779 9.26 37.98 -24.49
C ILE A 779 7.91 37.54 -25.05
N VAL A 780 7.62 36.23 -25.00
CA VAL A 780 6.33 35.68 -25.40
C VAL A 780 5.60 35.10 -24.22
N ILE A 781 4.37 35.55 -24.01
CA ILE A 781 3.47 35.01 -23.00
C ILE A 781 2.56 34.01 -23.70
N HIS A 782 2.77 32.73 -23.39
CA HIS A 782 1.94 31.63 -23.86
C HIS A 782 0.77 31.48 -22.91
N VAL A 783 -0.47 31.45 -23.43
CA VAL A 783 -1.70 31.33 -22.64
C VAL A 783 -2.48 30.09 -23.10
N LYS A 784 -2.74 29.14 -22.20
CA LYS A 784 -3.36 27.85 -22.54
C LYS A 784 -4.88 27.99 -22.61
N LYS A 785 -5.46 27.59 -23.75
CA LYS A 785 -6.91 27.57 -23.93
C LYS A 785 -7.58 26.52 -23.05
N PRO A 786 -8.84 26.76 -22.64
CA PRO A 786 -9.73 25.72 -22.13
C PRO A 786 -9.69 24.46 -22.98
N VAL A 787 -9.66 23.32 -22.30
CA VAL A 787 -9.94 22.00 -22.87
C VAL A 787 -11.15 21.43 -22.14
N LYS A 788 -11.99 20.68 -22.86
CA LYS A 788 -13.21 20.08 -22.32
C LYS A 788 -13.16 18.57 -22.48
N ALA A 789 -13.91 17.86 -21.64
CA ALA A 789 -14.22 16.46 -21.81
C ALA A 789 -15.01 16.21 -23.11
N VAL A 790 -14.89 15.01 -23.66
CA VAL A 790 -15.71 14.54 -24.78
C VAL A 790 -16.90 13.71 -24.28
N GLU A 791 -17.95 13.59 -25.10
CA GLU A 791 -19.07 12.70 -24.79
C GLU A 791 -18.70 11.22 -24.95
N GLY A 792 -19.35 10.35 -24.17
CA GLY A 792 -19.21 8.89 -24.27
C GLY A 792 -18.47 8.25 -23.10
N SER A 793 -17.99 7.02 -23.30
CA SER A 793 -17.38 6.19 -22.24
C SER A 793 -15.91 6.50 -21.95
N GLN A 794 -15.27 7.37 -22.74
CA GLN A 794 -13.89 7.81 -22.56
C GLN A 794 -13.81 9.34 -22.57
N PRO A 795 -14.38 10.02 -21.56
CA PRO A 795 -14.55 11.48 -21.58
C PRO A 795 -13.23 12.27 -21.54
N LEU A 796 -12.10 11.65 -21.20
CA LEU A 796 -10.78 12.29 -21.12
C LEU A 796 -9.92 12.09 -22.39
N THR A 797 -10.47 11.53 -23.47
CA THR A 797 -9.75 11.32 -24.74
C THR A 797 -9.10 12.60 -25.26
N GLY A 798 -7.78 12.54 -25.51
CA GLY A 798 -6.98 13.66 -26.01
C GLY A 798 -6.42 14.61 -24.94
N LEU A 799 -6.81 14.43 -23.68
CA LEU A 799 -6.24 15.12 -22.53
C LEU A 799 -4.98 14.39 -22.03
N THR A 800 -3.94 15.14 -21.68
CA THR A 800 -2.72 14.60 -21.04
C THR A 800 -2.68 15.01 -19.58
N ILE A 801 -2.70 14.03 -18.67
CA ILE A 801 -2.69 14.27 -17.22
C ILE A 801 -1.36 13.77 -16.65
N MET A 802 -0.66 14.60 -15.88
CA MET A 802 0.54 14.17 -15.16
C MET A 802 0.21 13.90 -13.70
N VAL A 803 0.52 12.69 -13.25
CA VAL A 803 0.46 12.29 -11.84
C VAL A 803 1.88 12.20 -11.29
N ASP A 804 2.10 12.76 -10.12
CA ASP A 804 3.37 12.78 -9.40
C ASP A 804 3.22 12.02 -8.07
N PRO A 805 3.71 10.77 -7.97
CA PRO A 805 3.70 10.05 -6.71
C PRO A 805 4.71 10.68 -5.75
N GLY A 806 4.21 11.30 -4.69
CA GLY A 806 5.00 12.01 -3.69
C GLY A 806 6.12 11.17 -3.09
N HIS A 807 7.22 11.83 -2.70
CA HIS A 807 8.43 11.19 -2.16
C HIS A 807 9.02 10.08 -3.08
N GLY A 808 9.94 9.24 -2.59
CA GLY A 808 10.58 8.17 -3.36
C GLY A 808 12.08 8.00 -3.06
N GLY A 809 12.57 6.75 -3.11
CA GLY A 809 13.95 6.38 -2.88
C GLY A 809 14.42 6.67 -1.45
N SER A 810 15.37 7.58 -1.30
CA SER A 810 15.83 8.14 -0.02
C SER A 810 14.72 8.88 0.73
N GLU A 811 13.85 9.57 -0.01
CA GLU A 811 12.75 10.33 0.58
C GLU A 811 11.63 9.37 0.95
N THR A 812 11.49 9.04 2.24
CA THR A 812 10.42 8.16 2.73
C THR A 812 9.05 8.82 2.70
N GLY A 813 9.02 10.15 2.82
CA GLY A 813 7.84 10.86 3.30
C GLY A 813 7.55 10.53 4.76
N ALA A 814 6.31 10.78 5.18
CA ALA A 814 5.82 10.46 6.51
C ALA A 814 5.89 8.96 6.82
N ILE A 815 5.95 8.66 8.12
CA ILE A 815 6.01 7.30 8.65
C ILE A 815 4.70 7.01 9.40
N GLY A 816 4.18 5.80 9.21
CA GLY A 816 3.01 5.30 9.95
C GLY A 816 3.37 4.17 10.92
N PRO A 817 2.36 3.61 11.62
CA PRO A 817 2.47 2.47 12.53
C PRO A 817 3.41 1.30 12.12
N LEU A 818 3.55 0.98 10.83
CA LEU A 818 4.46 -0.09 10.36
C LEU A 818 5.91 0.36 10.11
N GLY A 819 6.27 1.62 10.40
CA GLY A 819 7.62 2.13 10.17
C GLY A 819 8.04 2.11 8.70
N LEU A 820 9.34 1.89 8.46
CA LEU A 820 9.92 1.79 7.11
C LEU A 820 9.42 0.58 6.28
N LYS A 821 8.59 -0.31 6.83
CA LYS A 821 7.97 -1.41 6.06
C LYS A 821 6.91 -0.89 5.08
N TYR A 822 6.23 0.21 5.42
CA TYR A 822 5.20 0.81 4.55
C TYR A 822 5.12 2.34 4.78
N PRO A 823 6.15 3.09 4.33
CA PRO A 823 6.20 4.55 4.43
C PRO A 823 5.35 5.24 3.35
N GLU A 824 5.12 6.55 3.50
CA GLU A 824 4.25 7.35 2.62
C GLU A 824 4.62 7.22 1.13
N LYS A 825 5.92 7.18 0.79
CA LYS A 825 6.38 6.97 -0.60
C LYS A 825 5.84 5.70 -1.28
N ALA A 826 5.40 4.71 -0.51
CA ALA A 826 4.76 3.49 -1.00
C ALA A 826 3.25 3.69 -1.21
N VAL A 827 2.54 4.27 -0.23
CA VAL A 827 1.13 4.71 -0.35
C VAL A 827 0.94 5.56 -1.60
N ASN A 828 1.76 6.60 -1.73
CA ASN A 828 1.70 7.56 -2.84
C ASN A 828 1.90 6.88 -4.20
N LEU A 829 2.82 5.90 -4.29
CA LEU A 829 3.06 5.16 -5.52
C LEU A 829 1.88 4.25 -5.87
N GLN A 830 1.34 3.49 -4.92
CA GLN A 830 0.25 2.55 -5.18
C GLN A 830 -1.06 3.29 -5.52
N SER A 831 -1.41 4.34 -4.77
CA SER A 831 -2.53 5.24 -5.07
C SER A 831 -2.38 5.92 -6.43
N SER A 832 -1.17 6.38 -6.80
CA SER A 832 -0.94 7.02 -8.12
C SER A 832 -1.01 6.03 -9.28
N LEU A 833 -0.57 4.79 -9.10
CA LEU A 833 -0.68 3.73 -10.13
C LEU A 833 -2.15 3.33 -10.34
N LYS A 834 -2.95 3.27 -9.27
CA LYS A 834 -4.41 3.08 -9.36
C LYS A 834 -5.09 4.28 -10.04
N LEU A 835 -4.74 5.52 -9.67
CA LEU A 835 -5.26 6.73 -10.32
C LEU A 835 -4.92 6.78 -11.82
N LYS A 836 -3.72 6.36 -12.20
CA LYS A 836 -3.35 6.20 -13.62
C LYS A 836 -4.28 5.24 -14.35
N LEU A 837 -4.56 4.07 -13.79
CA LEU A 837 -5.43 3.07 -14.42
C LEU A 837 -6.86 3.61 -14.63
N GLU A 838 -7.45 4.25 -13.62
CA GLU A 838 -8.79 4.85 -13.72
C GLU A 838 -8.85 5.96 -14.79
N LEU A 839 -7.84 6.82 -14.85
CA LEU A 839 -7.75 7.89 -15.85
C LEU A 839 -7.52 7.37 -17.28
N GLU A 840 -6.71 6.33 -17.46
CA GLU A 840 -6.50 5.69 -18.77
C GLU A 840 -7.75 4.94 -19.26
N ASN A 841 -8.50 4.28 -18.35
CA ASN A 841 -9.80 3.69 -18.68
C ASN A 841 -10.77 4.76 -19.23
N LEU A 842 -10.75 5.95 -18.64
CA LEU A 842 -11.51 7.13 -19.07
C LEU A 842 -10.91 7.85 -20.31
N GLY A 843 -9.83 7.34 -20.91
CA GLY A 843 -9.26 7.81 -22.17
C GLY A 843 -8.10 8.80 -22.07
N ALA A 844 -7.65 9.17 -20.87
CA ALA A 844 -6.55 10.12 -20.69
C ALA A 844 -5.18 9.53 -21.06
N ASN A 845 -4.31 10.36 -21.62
CA ASN A 845 -2.87 10.06 -21.72
C ASN A 845 -2.19 10.37 -20.38
N VAL A 846 -1.86 9.35 -19.57
CA VAL A 846 -1.34 9.56 -18.22
C VAL A 846 0.18 9.44 -18.15
N LEU A 847 0.82 10.54 -17.75
CA LEU A 847 2.26 10.60 -17.48
C LEU A 847 2.54 10.45 -15.98
N LEU A 848 3.57 9.68 -15.62
CA LEU A 848 4.03 9.53 -14.23
C LEU A 848 5.47 10.07 -14.09
N THR A 849 5.73 10.88 -13.07
CA THR A 849 7.10 11.35 -12.74
C THR A 849 8.00 10.18 -12.29
N ARG A 850 7.40 9.18 -11.63
CA ARG A 850 8.00 7.87 -11.32
C ARG A 850 6.97 6.75 -11.40
N THR A 851 7.39 5.60 -11.93
CA THR A 851 6.62 4.34 -11.95
C THR A 851 7.10 3.33 -10.91
N THR A 852 8.20 3.64 -10.21
CA THR A 852 8.88 2.77 -9.25
C THR A 852 9.32 3.56 -8.01
N ASP A 853 9.88 2.87 -7.02
CA ASP A 853 10.57 3.50 -5.90
C ASP A 853 11.98 3.98 -6.34
N LYS A 854 12.10 5.27 -6.67
CA LYS A 854 13.35 5.94 -7.02
C LYS A 854 13.41 7.32 -6.35
N THR A 855 14.60 7.79 -5.99
CA THR A 855 14.79 9.21 -5.62
C THR A 855 14.54 10.07 -6.85
N LEU A 856 13.80 11.16 -6.68
CA LEU A 856 13.48 12.13 -7.72
C LEU A 856 13.34 13.50 -7.09
N SER A 857 14.17 14.47 -7.49
CA SER A 857 14.18 15.79 -6.87
C SER A 857 12.93 16.59 -7.21
N LEU A 858 12.69 17.66 -6.45
CA LEU A 858 11.57 18.56 -6.70
C LEU A 858 11.71 19.31 -8.04
N ASP A 859 12.95 19.58 -8.47
CA ASP A 859 13.22 20.18 -9.78
C ASP A 859 12.88 19.20 -10.91
N ASP A 860 13.32 17.93 -10.82
CA ASP A 860 13.03 16.90 -11.84
C ASP A 860 11.52 16.76 -12.09
N ARG A 861 10.71 16.78 -11.02
CA ARG A 861 9.24 16.69 -11.09
C ARG A 861 8.63 17.89 -11.82
N LEU A 862 9.04 19.10 -11.43
CA LEU A 862 8.56 20.33 -12.05
C LEU A 862 9.04 20.45 -13.50
N THR A 863 10.27 20.01 -13.77
CA THR A 863 10.90 20.01 -15.10
C THR A 863 10.25 18.98 -16.04
N ALA A 864 9.87 17.80 -15.56
CA ALA A 864 9.04 16.86 -16.33
C ALA A 864 7.69 17.50 -16.74
N SER A 865 7.02 18.18 -15.81
CA SER A 865 5.78 18.92 -16.10
C SER A 865 6.03 20.08 -17.08
N ARG A 866 7.11 20.86 -16.93
CA ARG A 866 7.48 21.99 -17.80
C ARG A 866 7.76 21.56 -19.25
N ILE A 867 8.33 20.38 -19.43
CA ILE A 867 8.56 19.77 -20.75
C ILE A 867 7.22 19.32 -21.35
N ALA A 868 6.45 18.50 -20.63
CA ALA A 868 5.22 17.88 -21.13
C ALA A 868 4.04 18.86 -21.32
N LYS A 869 3.99 19.94 -20.53
CA LYS A 869 2.88 20.93 -20.47
C LYS A 869 1.48 20.30 -20.43
N PRO A 870 1.24 19.37 -19.48
CA PRO A 870 0.02 18.57 -19.41
C PRO A 870 -1.23 19.46 -19.23
N ASP A 871 -2.41 18.91 -19.49
CA ASP A 871 -3.69 19.56 -19.24
C ASP A 871 -4.07 19.57 -17.77
N MET A 872 -3.42 18.74 -16.96
CA MET A 872 -3.49 18.78 -15.49
C MET A 872 -2.22 18.20 -14.86
N PHE A 873 -1.82 18.69 -13.69
CA PHE A 873 -0.80 18.10 -12.83
C PHE A 873 -1.35 17.83 -11.43
N ILE A 874 -1.19 16.60 -10.94
CA ILE A 874 -1.61 16.17 -9.60
C ILE A 874 -0.44 15.49 -8.89
N SER A 875 -0.02 16.01 -7.74
CA SER A 875 0.90 15.31 -6.84
C SER A 875 0.15 14.62 -5.71
N VAL A 876 0.42 13.35 -5.45
CA VAL A 876 -0.28 12.53 -4.44
C VAL A 876 0.63 12.31 -3.23
N HIS A 877 0.18 12.76 -2.07
CA HIS A 877 0.85 12.66 -0.76
C HIS A 877 -0.12 12.13 0.33
N ALA A 878 0.44 11.81 1.50
CA ALA A 878 -0.33 11.56 2.73
C ALA A 878 0.37 12.16 3.97
N ASN A 879 -0.43 12.81 4.80
CA ASN A 879 -0.02 13.94 5.62
C ASN A 879 0.59 13.52 6.97
N SER A 880 1.25 14.46 7.65
CA SER A 880 1.74 14.31 9.01
C SER A 880 1.72 15.65 9.74
N MET A 881 1.67 15.59 11.08
CA MET A 881 1.87 16.75 11.94
C MET A 881 3.22 16.65 12.65
N GLY A 882 3.63 17.69 13.38
CA GLY A 882 4.81 17.64 14.23
C GLY A 882 4.62 16.71 15.44
N ASP A 883 5.73 16.15 15.95
CA ASP A 883 5.74 15.17 17.05
C ASP A 883 5.07 15.66 18.36
N ASN A 884 4.85 16.96 18.55
CA ASN A 884 4.15 17.52 19.71
C ASN A 884 2.61 17.60 19.57
N VAL A 885 2.05 17.06 18.48
CA VAL A 885 0.61 17.07 18.16
C VAL A 885 0.01 15.68 18.39
N ASP A 886 -1.21 15.62 18.93
CA ASP A 886 -1.93 14.36 19.10
C ASP A 886 -2.60 13.92 17.79
N ILE A 887 -1.80 13.31 16.90
CA ILE A 887 -2.23 12.94 15.54
C ILE A 887 -3.34 11.86 15.57
N SER A 888 -3.56 11.18 16.70
CA SER A 888 -4.65 10.21 16.87
C SER A 888 -6.05 10.83 16.79
N LYS A 889 -6.13 12.18 16.79
CA LYS A 889 -7.37 12.99 16.70
C LYS A 889 -7.41 13.84 15.43
N ILE A 890 -6.56 13.53 14.44
CA ILE A 890 -6.43 14.30 13.20
C ILE A 890 -6.56 13.35 12.01
N GLU A 891 -7.59 13.59 11.22
CA GLU A 891 -7.98 12.80 10.05
C GLU A 891 -8.51 13.73 8.94
N GLY A 892 -8.66 13.19 7.75
CA GLY A 892 -9.40 13.82 6.65
C GLY A 892 -8.61 13.95 5.35
N PHE A 893 -9.26 14.54 4.35
CA PHE A 893 -8.72 14.75 3.01
C PHE A 893 -8.58 16.26 2.74
N SER A 894 -7.46 16.69 2.17
CA SER A 894 -7.22 18.10 1.85
C SER A 894 -6.47 18.27 0.54
N VAL A 895 -6.68 19.42 -0.11
CA VAL A 895 -6.05 19.74 -1.39
C VAL A 895 -5.32 21.06 -1.29
N PHE A 896 -4.13 21.11 -1.88
CA PHE A 896 -3.22 22.24 -1.87
C PHE A 896 -2.97 22.73 -3.29
N TYR A 897 -3.02 24.04 -3.48
CA TYR A 897 -2.77 24.72 -4.75
C TYR A 897 -1.88 25.94 -4.51
N ARG A 898 -1.32 26.51 -5.58
CA ARG A 898 -0.54 27.76 -5.49
C ARG A 898 -1.18 28.89 -6.29
N GLU A 899 -1.36 28.66 -7.60
CA GLU A 899 -1.89 29.65 -8.53
C GLU A 899 -3.42 29.58 -8.57
N ASP A 900 -4.12 30.71 -8.63
CA ASP A 900 -5.59 30.74 -8.55
C ASP A 900 -6.28 30.02 -9.72
N LEU A 901 -5.58 29.82 -10.85
CA LEU A 901 -6.04 28.97 -11.96
C LEU A 901 -6.32 27.52 -11.54
N ALA A 902 -5.62 27.00 -10.53
CA ALA A 902 -5.79 25.64 -10.01
C ALA A 902 -6.83 25.54 -8.88
N LYS A 903 -7.37 26.67 -8.42
CA LYS A 903 -8.37 26.71 -7.33
C LYS A 903 -9.67 25.97 -7.67
N PRO A 904 -10.26 26.09 -8.89
CA PRO A 904 -11.48 25.35 -9.22
C PRO A 904 -11.24 23.83 -9.24
N LEU A 905 -10.12 23.37 -9.81
CA LEU A 905 -9.71 21.97 -9.79
C LEU A 905 -9.60 21.44 -8.35
N GLY A 906 -8.86 22.17 -7.50
CA GLY A 906 -8.67 21.77 -6.11
C GLY A 906 -9.99 21.69 -5.34
N ASN A 907 -10.95 22.57 -5.64
CA ASN A 907 -12.29 22.52 -5.05
C ASN A 907 -13.09 21.31 -5.53
N THR A 908 -13.11 21.02 -6.83
CA THR A 908 -13.82 19.87 -7.41
C THR A 908 -13.26 18.55 -6.87
N VAL A 909 -11.93 18.39 -6.85
CA VAL A 909 -11.28 17.17 -6.32
C VAL A 909 -11.50 17.02 -4.80
N LEU A 910 -11.47 18.12 -4.04
CA LEU A 910 -11.80 18.10 -2.61
C LEU A 910 -13.23 17.61 -2.38
N GLN A 911 -14.22 18.31 -2.94
CA GLN A 911 -15.64 18.02 -2.69
C GLN A 911 -16.08 16.68 -3.29
N GLY A 912 -15.62 16.33 -4.49
CA GLY A 912 -15.93 15.04 -5.10
C GLY A 912 -15.32 13.87 -4.35
N THR A 913 -14.19 14.06 -3.65
CA THR A 913 -13.56 13.00 -2.83
C THR A 913 -14.17 12.90 -1.43
N THR A 914 -14.38 14.01 -0.72
CA THR A 914 -14.94 14.00 0.64
C THR A 914 -16.38 13.47 0.65
N ASN A 915 -17.25 13.99 -0.22
CA ASN A 915 -18.67 13.60 -0.26
C ASN A 915 -18.88 12.14 -0.68
N LYS A 916 -18.09 11.64 -1.64
CA LYS A 916 -18.22 10.27 -2.16
C LYS A 916 -17.62 9.20 -1.24
N MET A 917 -16.56 9.54 -0.52
CA MET A 917 -15.88 8.61 0.40
C MET A 917 -16.32 8.75 1.87
N GLY A 918 -17.14 9.76 2.20
CA GLY A 918 -17.52 10.07 3.58
C GLY A 918 -16.35 10.52 4.46
N ARG A 919 -15.28 11.08 3.85
CA ARG A 919 -14.07 11.50 4.56
C ARG A 919 -14.19 12.95 5.02
N VAL A 920 -13.63 13.24 6.21
CA VAL A 920 -13.60 14.59 6.78
C VAL A 920 -12.93 15.57 5.82
N ASP A 921 -13.63 16.66 5.50
CA ASP A 921 -13.07 17.77 4.73
C ASP A 921 -12.05 18.53 5.58
N LYS A 922 -10.77 18.51 5.16
CA LYS A 922 -9.69 19.29 5.78
C LYS A 922 -9.34 20.57 5.03
N GLY A 923 -10.08 20.94 4.00
CA GLY A 923 -10.03 22.22 3.33
C GLY A 923 -9.14 22.30 2.08
N LEU A 924 -9.31 23.41 1.36
CA LEU A 924 -8.58 23.78 0.15
C LEU A 924 -7.59 24.92 0.47
N HIS A 925 -6.29 24.64 0.38
CA HIS A 925 -5.24 25.49 0.95
C HIS A 925 -4.30 26.09 -0.10
N LYS A 926 -3.99 27.39 0.02
CA LYS A 926 -3.08 28.09 -0.90
C LYS A 926 -1.65 28.11 -0.36
N ASN A 927 -0.81 27.18 -0.79
CA ASN A 927 0.57 26.98 -0.32
C ASN A 927 1.59 26.92 -1.47
N ASN A 928 2.79 27.45 -1.24
CA ASN A 928 3.88 27.48 -2.23
C ASN A 928 4.71 26.18 -2.28
N PHE A 929 4.02 25.02 -2.34
CA PHE A 929 4.69 23.73 -2.52
C PHE A 929 5.38 23.65 -3.89
N TYR A 930 6.55 23.02 -3.96
CA TYR A 930 7.41 23.10 -5.15
C TYR A 930 6.71 22.54 -6.40
N VAL A 931 6.02 21.41 -6.26
CA VAL A 931 5.34 20.72 -7.36
C VAL A 931 4.10 21.47 -7.88
N THR A 932 3.50 22.38 -7.08
CA THR A 932 2.36 23.21 -7.51
C THR A 932 2.78 24.53 -8.16
N ARG A 933 4.07 24.74 -8.44
CA ARG A 933 4.60 26.00 -9.04
C ARG A 933 4.43 26.12 -10.56
N GLY A 934 4.04 25.05 -11.25
CA GLY A 934 3.89 25.05 -12.71
C GLY A 934 2.70 25.90 -13.14
N THR A 935 2.94 27.05 -13.77
CA THR A 935 1.87 27.96 -14.23
C THR A 935 1.20 27.49 -15.53
N TRP A 936 1.84 26.62 -16.29
CA TRP A 936 1.42 26.13 -17.62
C TRP A 936 0.28 25.09 -17.59
N THR A 937 -0.22 24.75 -16.40
CA THR A 937 -1.23 23.71 -16.16
C THR A 937 -1.86 23.87 -14.77
N PRO A 938 -3.15 23.53 -14.56
CA PRO A 938 -3.73 23.37 -13.23
C PRO A 938 -2.91 22.36 -12.42
N SER A 939 -2.24 22.85 -11.37
CA SER A 939 -1.30 22.07 -10.56
C SER A 939 -1.77 22.00 -9.10
N ILE A 940 -2.17 20.81 -8.64
CA ILE A 940 -2.58 20.54 -7.26
C ILE A 940 -1.69 19.49 -6.58
N LEU A 941 -1.66 19.53 -5.24
CA LEU A 941 -1.16 18.47 -4.39
C LEU A 941 -2.29 17.97 -3.50
N ILE A 942 -2.45 16.66 -3.40
CA ILE A 942 -3.47 15.98 -2.61
C ILE A 942 -2.83 15.41 -1.34
N GLU A 943 -3.40 15.70 -0.19
CA GLU A 943 -3.08 15.06 1.09
C GLU A 943 -4.22 14.10 1.46
N SER A 944 -3.98 12.80 1.29
CA SER A 944 -5.03 11.77 1.22
C SER A 944 -5.66 11.43 2.59
N GLY A 945 -4.85 11.50 3.64
CA GLY A 945 -5.13 11.11 5.03
C GLY A 945 -3.86 11.27 5.87
N PHE A 946 -3.91 11.03 7.18
CA PHE A 946 -2.74 11.23 8.06
C PHE A 946 -1.96 9.93 8.35
N MET A 947 -0.74 9.81 7.83
CA MET A 947 0.11 8.60 7.96
C MET A 947 0.37 8.15 9.42
N PRO A 948 0.58 9.04 10.41
CA PRO A 948 0.78 8.61 11.81
C PRO A 948 -0.50 8.28 12.58
N ASN A 949 -1.68 8.62 12.06
CA ASN A 949 -2.95 8.30 12.72
C ASN A 949 -3.26 6.79 12.52
N PRO A 950 -3.53 6.00 13.58
CA PRO A 950 -3.73 4.56 13.47
C PRO A 950 -4.85 4.13 12.51
N THR A 951 -5.98 4.83 12.53
CA THR A 951 -7.17 4.50 11.73
C THR A 951 -7.00 4.95 10.28
N GLU A 952 -6.51 6.18 10.09
CA GLU A 952 -6.17 6.71 8.77
C GLU A 952 -5.11 5.85 8.07
N PHE A 953 -4.09 5.38 8.80
CA PHE A 953 -3.08 4.49 8.25
C PHE A 953 -3.67 3.17 7.77
N GLY A 954 -4.55 2.54 8.55
CA GLY A 954 -5.25 1.31 8.13
C GLY A 954 -6.02 1.50 6.81
N TRP A 955 -6.66 2.66 6.62
CA TRP A 955 -7.32 3.02 5.38
C TRP A 955 -6.35 3.37 4.23
N LEU A 956 -5.26 4.10 4.51
CA LEU A 956 -4.24 4.50 3.53
C LEU A 956 -3.48 3.30 2.93
N ILE A 957 -3.36 2.19 3.66
CA ILE A 957 -2.67 0.98 3.18
C ILE A 957 -3.61 -0.08 2.57
N ASP A 958 -4.93 0.10 2.65
CA ASP A 958 -5.89 -0.88 2.12
C ASP A 958 -6.06 -0.74 0.59
N ASP A 959 -5.89 -1.85 -0.11
CA ASP A 959 -5.90 -1.90 -1.58
C ASP A 959 -7.24 -1.47 -2.18
N TYR A 960 -8.35 -1.78 -1.51
CA TYR A 960 -9.69 -1.40 -1.94
C TYR A 960 -9.95 0.09 -1.69
N ALA A 961 -9.62 0.59 -0.49
CA ALA A 961 -9.67 2.02 -0.14
C ALA A 961 -8.89 2.90 -1.12
N GLN A 962 -7.64 2.55 -1.44
CA GLN A 962 -6.84 3.24 -2.46
C GLN A 962 -7.50 3.21 -3.86
N THR A 963 -8.21 2.12 -4.20
CA THR A 963 -8.90 2.00 -5.50
C THR A 963 -10.13 2.90 -5.56
N ILE A 964 -10.93 2.95 -4.48
CA ILE A 964 -12.06 3.89 -4.40
C ILE A 964 -11.58 5.34 -4.38
N LEU A 965 -10.46 5.64 -3.71
CA LEU A 965 -9.81 6.96 -3.75
C LEU A 965 -9.40 7.35 -5.16
N ALA A 966 -8.68 6.47 -5.86
CA ALA A 966 -8.28 6.66 -7.25
C ALA A 966 -9.49 6.95 -8.17
N LYS A 967 -10.56 6.14 -8.08
CA LYS A 967 -11.79 6.38 -8.85
C LYS A 967 -12.52 7.65 -8.42
N SER A 968 -12.45 8.04 -7.15
CA SER A 968 -13.06 9.28 -6.67
C SER A 968 -12.40 10.49 -7.32
N ILE A 969 -11.07 10.54 -7.29
CA ILE A 969 -10.28 11.60 -7.92
C ILE A 969 -10.48 11.60 -9.45
N ALA A 970 -10.48 10.43 -10.09
CA ALA A 970 -10.70 10.30 -11.53
C ALA A 970 -12.08 10.82 -11.99
N ASP A 971 -13.16 10.44 -11.29
CA ASP A 971 -14.50 10.94 -11.60
C ASP A 971 -14.61 12.47 -11.35
N SER A 972 -13.94 13.01 -10.32
CA SER A 972 -13.85 14.47 -10.09
C SER A 972 -13.08 15.24 -11.17
N ILE A 973 -12.14 14.58 -11.86
CA ILE A 973 -11.39 15.17 -12.98
C ILE A 973 -12.27 15.23 -14.23
N VAL A 974 -13.16 14.25 -14.46
CA VAL A 974 -14.19 14.32 -15.50
C VAL A 974 -15.14 15.48 -15.24
N GLU A 975 -15.62 15.65 -14.01
CA GLU A 975 -16.45 16.78 -13.60
C GLU A 975 -15.76 18.13 -13.89
N TYR A 976 -14.50 18.27 -13.50
CA TYR A 976 -13.70 19.48 -13.74
C TYR A 976 -13.52 19.83 -15.22
N PHE A 977 -13.36 18.84 -16.11
CA PHE A 977 -13.28 19.07 -17.56
C PHE A 977 -14.66 19.17 -18.25
N SER A 978 -15.76 18.95 -17.54
CA SER A 978 -17.13 19.06 -18.08
C SER A 978 -17.77 20.45 -17.91
N ARG A 979 -17.12 21.36 -17.17
CA ARG A 979 -17.48 22.79 -17.05
C ARG A 979 -17.28 23.52 -18.38
#